data_AF-A0A7Z9L909-F1
#
_entry.id   AF-A0A7Z9L909-F1
#
_cell.length_a   1.000
_cell.length_b   1.000
_cell.length_c   1.000
_cell.angle_alpha   90.00
_cell.angle_beta   90.00
_cell.angle_gamma   90.00
#
_symmetry.space_group_name_H-M   'P 1'
#
loop_
_entity.id
_entity.type
_entity.pdbx_description
1 polymer ?
#
loop_
_entity_poly.entity_id
_entity_poly.type
_entity_poly.pdbx_seq_one_letter_code
_entity_poly.pdbx_strand_id
1 'polypeptide(L)'
;MLRLDSSNGTWQVDLEMGKSNGYGLRYMKGNILKSVTFSYGADGKPLPKPVNLLVMAAGATFERGGAVSTWVRDDEKGKWNHTIVRHGANTGGIRWVPRDMEVYRDKVTGVERLILLLGNPGVVSGVYDPALPGKIRWETILEYPFPEVGSVKTRPLGIVQANGSLLFSVDDAIFRRNDGPRPSYTELLRLADDVDTDVGGIRGLTAIKHPNGPGQSILFLWAPGGRSTSQVKRLDPDGKGGYTMHDEASMMDLMSKHLNVEVTYTLGAHNMMYPVRHPKTGELVHLIGFQGNLAGKNHLRWPGSRLYSGALYAIRKADQTYSVHEVNNAYAPGKLALVSPRAFCLSPFGDNKLFVGGHDASNRISDDMAWICKAPLDVALGLHAGLDATEKRRELVTDKRLRQGPIYELRIYKANEHRFQHLITRFREYTDRIFARHNMETLGYWVPSDGTTRQKRRIVYVLKHPSRYGAYANWTHFTNDREWQKVLDMPIFRGLLAEKPTSIFMTENEYSKKFVNAFDQLDGVYELRTYTCNEGKLAALNARFRDHTTKLFVKHGIKNVSYWTPFDLPERQNTLIYMIRHENREQAETNWKTFLNDPEWKRISQKSQKNGELLERPPERIFLKPLDISPNAFPGK
;
A
#
# COMPACT_ATOMS: atom_id res chain seq x y z
N MET A 1 -2.67 15.42 5.02
CA MET A 1 -1.61 16.07 5.80
C MET A 1 -2.24 17.02 6.80
N LEU A 2 -1.64 17.09 7.98
CA LEU A 2 -2.08 17.98 9.04
C LEU A 2 -1.03 19.09 9.21
N ARG A 3 -1.49 20.33 9.37
CA ARG A 3 -0.68 21.52 9.64
C ARG A 3 -0.96 22.01 11.06
N LEU A 4 0.07 22.51 11.71
CA LEU A 4 0.00 23.16 13.00
C LEU A 4 0.68 24.52 12.86
N ASP A 5 -0.02 25.61 13.21
CA ASP A 5 0.49 26.99 13.00
C ASP A 5 1.25 27.54 14.21
N SER A 6 1.10 26.91 15.38
CA SER A 6 1.85 27.25 16.60
C SER A 6 1.94 26.04 17.52
N SER A 7 2.91 26.02 18.44
CA SER A 7 3.10 24.89 19.36
C SER A 7 1.83 24.51 20.12
N ASN A 8 1.05 25.49 20.57
CA ASN A 8 -0.19 25.28 21.33
C ASN A 8 -1.44 25.44 20.46
N GLY A 9 -1.29 25.47 19.13
CA GLY A 9 -2.39 25.57 18.19
C GLY A 9 -3.17 24.27 18.04
N THR A 10 -4.14 24.29 17.14
CA THR A 10 -4.93 23.10 16.77
C THR A 10 -4.50 22.60 15.40
N TRP A 11 -4.40 21.29 15.25
CA TRP A 11 -4.11 20.65 13.96
C TRP A 11 -5.24 20.90 12.96
N GLN A 12 -4.88 21.29 11.74
CA GLN A 12 -5.78 21.54 10.63
C GLN A 12 -5.46 20.62 9.47
N VAL A 13 -6.47 20.22 8.69
CA VAL A 13 -6.25 19.48 7.45
C VAL A 13 -5.80 20.47 6.37
N ASP A 14 -4.57 20.32 5.91
CA ASP A 14 -3.97 21.22 4.92
C ASP A 14 -3.86 20.59 3.52
N LEU A 15 -3.81 19.25 3.45
CA LEU A 15 -3.92 18.52 2.19
C LEU A 15 -4.72 17.24 2.35
N GLU A 16 -5.80 17.11 1.59
CA GLU A 16 -6.50 15.84 1.38
C GLU A 16 -6.08 15.22 0.04
N MET A 17 -4.98 14.44 0.04
CA MET A 17 -4.40 13.85 -1.19
C MET A 17 -5.42 13.08 -2.03
N GLY A 18 -6.37 12.40 -1.37
CA GLY A 18 -7.41 11.65 -2.07
C GLY A 18 -8.40 12.49 -2.88
N LYS A 19 -8.57 13.77 -2.52
CA LYS A 19 -9.42 14.74 -3.21
C LYS A 19 -8.63 15.64 -4.16
N SER A 20 -7.36 15.93 -3.85
CA SER A 20 -6.53 16.91 -4.57
C SER A 20 -5.64 16.33 -5.67
N ASN A 21 -5.80 15.04 -6.01
CA ASN A 21 -5.01 14.43 -7.08
C ASN A 21 -5.62 14.62 -8.49
N GLY A 22 -6.85 15.10 -8.64
CA GLY A 22 -7.48 15.26 -9.96
C GLY A 22 -7.83 13.94 -10.70
N TYR A 23 -7.43 12.77 -10.20
CA TYR A 23 -7.69 11.45 -10.78
C TYR A 23 -8.67 10.60 -9.95
N GLY A 24 -9.26 11.16 -8.88
CA GLY A 24 -10.18 10.44 -7.99
C GLY A 24 -9.53 9.31 -7.19
N LEU A 25 -8.20 9.29 -7.05
CA LEU A 25 -7.45 8.27 -6.29
C LEU A 25 -7.65 8.48 -4.78
N ARG A 26 -8.70 7.87 -4.20
CA ARG A 26 -9.08 8.17 -2.80
C ARG A 26 -8.15 7.60 -1.73
N TYR A 27 -7.44 6.51 -2.02
CA TYR A 27 -6.69 5.72 -1.02
C TYR A 27 -5.17 5.84 -1.19
N MET A 28 -4.67 7.09 -1.24
CA MET A 28 -3.24 7.34 -1.39
C MET A 28 -2.53 7.17 -0.04
N LYS A 29 -1.39 6.49 -0.07
CA LYS A 29 -0.51 6.38 1.08
C LYS A 29 0.47 7.55 1.07
N GLY A 30 0.28 8.49 2.00
CA GLY A 30 1.27 9.53 2.25
C GLY A 30 2.53 8.92 2.86
N ASN A 31 3.69 9.16 2.24
CA ASN A 31 4.92 8.47 2.60
C ASN A 31 6.04 9.41 3.04
N ILE A 32 6.19 10.56 2.38
CA ILE A 32 7.27 11.51 2.64
C ILE A 32 6.69 12.92 2.69
N LEU A 33 7.04 13.68 3.71
CA LEU A 33 6.87 15.12 3.76
C LEU A 33 8.23 15.72 4.10
N LYS A 34 8.84 16.46 3.16
CA LYS A 34 10.19 17.00 3.33
C LYS A 34 10.27 18.42 2.80
N SER A 35 10.93 19.28 3.57
CA SER A 35 11.38 20.58 3.08
C SER A 35 12.69 20.39 2.33
N VAL A 36 12.75 20.87 1.11
CA VAL A 36 13.90 20.75 0.21
C VAL A 36 14.32 22.14 -0.24
N THR A 37 15.63 22.39 -0.34
CA THR A 37 16.15 23.70 -0.75
C THR A 37 17.00 23.53 -1.99
N PHE A 38 16.64 24.25 -3.07
CA PHE A 38 17.47 24.37 -4.26
C PHE A 38 18.27 25.67 -4.21
N SER A 39 19.58 25.58 -4.39
CA SER A 39 20.51 26.71 -4.57
C SER A 39 21.05 26.80 -6.00
N TYR A 40 20.86 25.78 -6.83
CA TYR A 40 21.30 25.75 -8.22
C TYR A 40 20.15 25.41 -9.17
N GLY A 41 20.18 26.00 -10.37
CA GLY A 41 19.20 25.76 -11.42
C GLY A 41 19.45 24.48 -12.22
N ALA A 42 18.52 24.18 -13.12
CA ALA A 42 18.62 23.04 -14.04
C ALA A 42 19.81 23.14 -15.02
N ASP A 43 20.41 24.32 -15.16
CA ASP A 43 21.61 24.59 -15.96
C ASP A 43 22.92 24.48 -15.15
N GLY A 44 22.83 24.12 -13.85
CA GLY A 44 23.97 24.00 -12.95
C GLY A 44 24.50 25.34 -12.41
N LYS A 45 23.85 26.47 -12.73
CA LYS A 45 24.24 27.79 -12.23
C LYS A 45 23.58 28.10 -10.89
N PRO A 46 24.22 28.92 -10.03
CA PRO A 46 23.59 29.38 -8.79
C PRO A 46 22.29 30.13 -9.08
N LEU A 47 21.26 29.86 -8.28
CA LEU A 47 20.06 30.68 -8.25
C LEU A 47 20.36 32.02 -7.55
N PRO A 48 19.66 33.12 -7.91
CA PRO A 48 19.85 34.42 -7.23
C PRO A 48 19.63 34.35 -5.72
N LYS A 49 18.74 33.45 -5.28
CA LYS A 49 18.51 33.09 -3.89
C LYS A 49 18.14 31.61 -3.80
N PRO A 50 18.51 30.90 -2.72
CA PRO A 50 18.00 29.57 -2.47
C PRO A 50 16.46 29.55 -2.41
N VAL A 51 15.86 28.52 -2.98
CA VAL A 51 14.41 28.32 -3.04
C VAL A 51 14.04 27.11 -2.18
N ASN A 52 13.29 27.34 -1.12
CA ASN A 52 12.75 26.29 -0.27
C ASN A 52 11.37 25.84 -0.77
N LEU A 53 11.16 24.54 -0.85
CA LEU A 53 9.90 23.91 -1.25
C LEU A 53 9.50 22.87 -0.22
N LEU A 54 8.23 22.85 0.18
CA LEU A 54 7.67 21.75 0.95
C LEU A 54 7.04 20.72 0.00
N VAL A 55 7.59 19.51 0.00
CA VAL A 55 7.21 18.43 -0.93
C VAL A 55 6.59 17.27 -0.18
N MET A 56 5.38 16.89 -0.57
CA MET A 56 4.71 15.67 -0.15
C MET A 56 4.81 14.63 -1.26
N ALA A 57 5.21 13.39 -0.96
CA ALA A 57 5.17 12.28 -1.91
C ALA A 57 4.27 11.16 -1.40
N ALA A 58 3.42 10.63 -2.29
CA ALA A 58 2.48 9.58 -1.97
C ALA A 58 2.44 8.49 -3.05
N GLY A 59 2.27 7.26 -2.60
CA GLY A 59 2.02 6.10 -3.44
C GLY A 59 0.53 5.81 -3.57
N ALA A 60 0.09 5.37 -4.75
CA ALA A 60 -1.22 4.80 -4.96
C ALA A 60 -1.10 3.46 -5.67
N THR A 61 -1.85 2.48 -5.20
CA THR A 61 -1.98 1.17 -5.83
C THR A 61 -3.43 0.99 -6.26
N PHE A 62 -3.64 0.73 -7.55
CA PHE A 62 -4.92 0.37 -8.16
C PHE A 62 -4.84 -1.04 -8.75
N GLU A 63 -5.98 -1.60 -9.18
CA GLU A 63 -6.05 -3.02 -9.56
C GLU A 63 -5.08 -3.39 -10.68
N ARG A 64 -4.95 -2.52 -11.70
CA ARG A 64 -4.09 -2.75 -12.89
C ARG A 64 -2.78 -1.97 -12.89
N GLY A 65 -2.41 -1.32 -11.79
CA GLY A 65 -1.19 -0.51 -11.75
C GLY A 65 -1.02 0.32 -10.48
N GLY A 66 -0.06 1.22 -10.49
CA GLY A 66 0.11 2.17 -9.43
C GLY A 66 0.78 3.44 -9.93
N ALA A 67 0.88 4.41 -9.03
CA ALA A 67 1.49 5.68 -9.30
C ALA A 67 2.21 6.22 -8.06
N VAL A 68 3.29 6.95 -8.29
CA VAL A 68 3.88 7.86 -7.32
C VAL A 68 3.57 9.29 -7.76
N SER A 69 3.00 10.05 -6.83
CA SER A 69 2.65 11.45 -7.01
C SER A 69 3.40 12.32 -6.02
N THR A 70 3.61 13.58 -6.41
CA THR A 70 4.10 14.63 -5.52
C THR A 70 3.13 15.79 -5.45
N TRP A 71 3.14 16.49 -4.34
CA TRP A 71 2.52 17.79 -4.17
C TRP A 71 3.55 18.75 -3.64
N VAL A 72 3.62 19.92 -4.24
CA VAL A 72 4.47 21.01 -3.75
C VAL A 72 3.58 22.12 -3.22
N ARG A 73 3.88 22.57 -2.00
CA ARG A 73 3.13 23.65 -1.37
C ARG A 73 3.47 24.99 -2.01
N ASP A 74 2.45 25.72 -2.40
CA ASP A 74 2.49 27.14 -2.74
C ASP A 74 2.05 27.90 -1.50
N ASP A 75 3.02 28.39 -0.72
CA ASP A 75 2.76 29.09 0.54
C ASP A 75 2.05 30.44 0.32
N GLU A 76 2.30 31.10 -0.82
CA GLU A 76 1.64 32.38 -1.16
C GLU A 76 0.14 32.19 -1.39
N LYS A 77 -0.23 31.10 -2.08
CA LYS A 77 -1.64 30.80 -2.39
C LYS A 77 -2.32 29.91 -1.35
N GLY A 78 -1.56 29.35 -0.40
CA GLY A 78 -2.05 28.33 0.54
C GLY A 78 -2.58 27.08 -0.16
N LYS A 79 -1.99 26.69 -1.29
CA LYS A 79 -2.46 25.56 -2.13
C LYS A 79 -1.35 24.54 -2.34
N TRP A 80 -1.74 23.34 -2.77
CA TRP A 80 -0.81 22.27 -3.12
C TRP A 80 -0.93 21.95 -4.61
N ASN A 81 0.18 22.01 -5.33
CA ASN A 81 0.24 21.70 -6.76
C ASN A 81 0.60 20.22 -6.94
N HIS A 82 -0.29 19.44 -7.53
CA HIS A 82 -0.11 18.01 -7.76
C HIS A 82 0.64 17.72 -9.07
N THR A 83 1.55 16.76 -9.02
CA THR A 83 2.25 16.19 -10.18
C THR A 83 2.30 14.67 -10.06
N ILE A 84 1.91 13.94 -11.11
CA ILE A 84 2.26 12.52 -11.21
C ILE A 84 3.74 12.42 -11.59
N VAL A 85 4.54 11.81 -10.74
CA VAL A 85 5.97 11.59 -11.00
C VAL A 85 6.15 10.39 -11.92
N ARG A 86 5.48 9.28 -11.60
CA ARG A 86 5.56 8.04 -12.37
C ARG A 86 4.32 7.19 -12.14
N HIS A 87 3.90 6.46 -13.15
CA HIS A 87 2.86 5.45 -13.04
C HIS A 87 3.18 4.27 -13.96
N GLY A 88 2.53 3.13 -13.73
CA GLY A 88 2.74 1.93 -14.53
C GLY A 88 2.03 0.72 -13.96
N ALA A 89 2.27 -0.44 -14.59
CA ALA A 89 1.66 -1.69 -14.18
C ALA A 89 2.23 -2.20 -12.83
N ASN A 90 1.44 -3.01 -12.13
CA ASN A 90 1.88 -3.75 -10.93
C ASN A 90 2.40 -5.16 -11.28
N THR A 91 2.70 -5.41 -12.55
CA THR A 91 3.23 -6.70 -13.04
C THR A 91 4.48 -7.09 -12.25
N GLY A 92 4.60 -8.36 -11.89
CA GLY A 92 5.72 -8.84 -11.08
C GLY A 92 5.68 -8.41 -9.61
N GLY A 93 4.59 -7.81 -9.13
CA GLY A 93 4.45 -7.41 -7.73
C GLY A 93 5.02 -6.02 -7.41
N ILE A 94 5.27 -5.19 -8.42
CA ILE A 94 5.77 -3.81 -8.27
C ILE A 94 4.90 -3.01 -7.29
N ARG A 95 5.56 -2.40 -6.30
CA ARG A 95 4.93 -1.49 -5.33
C ARG A 95 5.35 -0.05 -5.59
N TRP A 96 4.35 0.79 -5.82
CA TRP A 96 4.47 2.23 -6.05
C TRP A 96 4.40 2.96 -4.71
N VAL A 97 5.49 2.90 -3.95
CA VAL A 97 5.52 3.41 -2.57
C VAL A 97 6.79 4.22 -2.40
N PRO A 98 6.72 5.55 -2.45
CA PRO A 98 7.91 6.35 -2.25
C PRO A 98 8.42 6.18 -0.81
N ARG A 99 9.73 6.27 -0.62
CA ARG A 99 10.37 5.95 0.67
C ARG A 99 11.15 7.08 1.28
N ASP A 100 11.97 7.74 0.50
CA ASP A 100 12.71 8.91 0.93
C ASP A 100 13.11 9.76 -0.27
N MET A 101 13.53 11.00 -0.03
CA MET A 101 14.01 11.92 -1.05
C MET A 101 15.17 12.78 -0.53
N GLU A 102 16.11 13.17 -1.38
CA GLU A 102 17.28 13.96 -0.99
C GLU A 102 17.68 14.94 -2.10
N VAL A 103 17.99 16.19 -1.76
CA VAL A 103 18.56 17.14 -2.72
C VAL A 103 20.05 16.90 -2.82
N TYR A 104 20.55 16.67 -4.02
CA TYR A 104 21.97 16.43 -4.26
C TYR A 104 22.47 17.23 -5.46
N ARG A 105 23.62 17.88 -5.30
CA ARG A 105 24.32 18.58 -6.38
C ARG A 105 25.33 17.64 -7.01
N ASP A 106 25.07 17.31 -8.27
CA ASP A 106 25.98 16.51 -9.08
C ASP A 106 27.29 17.28 -9.29
N LYS A 107 28.42 16.69 -8.89
CA LYS A 107 29.73 17.35 -8.89
C LYS A 107 30.34 17.51 -10.28
N VAL A 108 29.87 16.73 -11.26
CA VAL A 108 30.40 16.78 -12.64
C VAL A 108 29.62 17.81 -13.46
N THR A 109 28.30 17.81 -13.35
CA THR A 109 27.41 18.69 -14.12
C THR A 109 27.11 20.00 -13.39
N GLY A 110 27.30 20.06 -12.08
CA GLY A 110 26.93 21.19 -11.24
C GLY A 110 25.43 21.32 -10.97
N VAL A 111 24.60 20.50 -11.62
CA VAL A 111 23.14 20.52 -11.53
C VAL A 111 22.69 19.93 -10.19
N GLU A 112 21.79 20.65 -9.52
CA GLU A 112 21.18 20.19 -8.29
C GLU A 112 19.82 19.54 -8.55
N ARG A 113 19.60 18.38 -7.96
CA ARG A 113 18.47 17.50 -8.25
C ARG A 113 17.83 17.03 -6.96
N LEU A 114 16.51 16.96 -6.93
CA LEU A 114 15.78 16.20 -5.93
C LEU A 114 15.71 14.74 -6.38
N ILE A 115 16.41 13.87 -5.66
CA ILE A 115 16.41 12.43 -5.89
C ILE A 115 15.28 11.80 -5.08
N LEU A 116 14.44 10.99 -5.71
CA LEU A 116 13.26 10.36 -5.09
C LEU A 116 13.30 8.84 -5.28
N LEU A 117 13.18 8.11 -4.17
CA LEU A 117 13.01 6.66 -4.16
C LEU A 117 11.53 6.32 -4.39
N LEU A 118 11.19 5.65 -5.50
CA LEU A 118 9.82 5.37 -5.96
C LEU A 118 9.20 4.07 -5.43
N GLY A 119 9.98 3.23 -4.74
CA GLY A 119 9.59 1.86 -4.42
C GLY A 119 10.24 0.87 -5.40
N ASN A 120 9.54 -0.18 -5.80
CA ASN A 120 10.07 -1.15 -6.78
C ASN A 120 10.43 -0.54 -8.16
N PRO A 121 9.79 0.55 -8.63
CA PRO A 121 10.25 1.19 -9.85
C PRO A 121 11.71 1.66 -9.77
N GLY A 122 12.22 1.99 -8.58
CA GLY A 122 13.61 2.40 -8.37
C GLY A 122 13.75 3.87 -7.99
N VAL A 123 14.63 4.61 -8.67
CA VAL A 123 15.07 5.98 -8.35
C VAL A 123 14.82 6.90 -9.54
N VAL A 124 14.24 8.06 -9.28
CA VAL A 124 14.06 9.15 -10.25
C VAL A 124 14.63 10.44 -9.69
N SER A 125 14.94 11.39 -10.55
CA SER A 125 15.32 12.74 -10.13
C SER A 125 14.46 13.82 -10.79
N GLY A 126 14.42 14.99 -10.15
CA GLY A 126 13.81 16.19 -10.72
C GLY A 126 14.68 17.41 -10.45
N VAL A 127 14.61 18.38 -11.33
CA VAL A 127 15.32 19.66 -11.21
C VAL A 127 14.35 20.79 -10.86
N TYR A 128 14.85 21.83 -10.22
CA TYR A 128 14.07 23.05 -10.02
C TYR A 128 13.74 23.70 -11.37
N ASP A 129 12.45 24.00 -11.57
CA ASP A 129 11.93 24.65 -12.76
C ASP A 129 10.83 25.65 -12.38
N PRO A 130 11.13 26.96 -12.31
CA PRO A 130 10.18 27.97 -11.86
C PRO A 130 8.96 28.14 -12.78
N ALA A 131 9.00 27.64 -14.03
CA ALA A 131 7.90 27.74 -14.97
C ALA A 131 6.75 26.75 -14.64
N LEU A 132 7.02 25.72 -13.83
CA LEU A 132 6.03 24.72 -13.46
C LEU A 132 5.30 25.12 -12.16
N PRO A 133 3.98 24.85 -12.02
CA PRO A 133 3.26 25.10 -10.77
C PRO A 133 3.88 24.39 -9.56
N GLY A 134 4.32 23.14 -9.75
CA GLY A 134 5.02 22.36 -8.72
C GLY A 134 6.50 22.70 -8.57
N LYS A 135 7.05 23.59 -9.40
CA LYS A 135 8.45 24.04 -9.43
C LYS A 135 9.52 22.94 -9.56
N ILE A 136 9.11 21.69 -9.86
CA ILE A 136 10.00 20.54 -10.01
C ILE A 136 9.65 19.84 -11.32
N ARG A 137 10.63 19.78 -12.23
CA ARG A 137 10.54 19.01 -13.48
C ARG A 137 11.17 17.64 -13.27
N TRP A 138 10.34 16.61 -13.20
CA TRP A 138 10.77 15.21 -13.04
C TRP A 138 11.26 14.61 -14.35
N GLU A 139 12.33 13.82 -14.27
CA GLU A 139 12.85 13.08 -15.42
C GLU A 139 11.92 11.93 -15.82
N THR A 140 11.83 11.68 -17.13
CA THR A 140 11.04 10.58 -17.69
C THR A 140 11.81 9.25 -17.69
N ILE A 141 13.14 9.31 -17.53
CA ILE A 141 14.03 8.16 -17.44
C ILE A 141 14.46 8.01 -15.97
N LEU A 142 14.40 6.78 -15.47
CA LEU A 142 14.83 6.47 -14.10
C LEU A 142 16.35 6.51 -14.02
N GLU A 143 16.90 6.98 -12.91
CA GLU A 143 18.35 6.85 -12.65
C GLU A 143 18.71 5.39 -12.32
N TYR A 144 17.82 4.68 -11.62
CA TYR A 144 18.02 3.27 -11.23
C TYR A 144 16.66 2.54 -11.13
N PRO A 145 16.56 1.23 -11.43
CA PRO A 145 17.55 0.43 -12.14
C PRO A 145 17.62 0.86 -13.61
N PHE A 146 18.68 0.45 -14.31
CA PHE A 146 18.83 0.73 -15.74
C PHE A 146 17.62 0.17 -16.54
N PRO A 147 17.31 0.74 -17.73
CA PRO A 147 16.16 0.34 -18.55
C PRO A 147 16.03 -1.16 -18.83
N GLU A 148 17.12 -1.91 -18.74
CA GLU A 148 17.22 -3.35 -19.00
C GLU A 148 16.53 -4.23 -17.94
N VAL A 149 16.48 -3.77 -16.67
CA VAL A 149 15.97 -4.58 -15.54
C VAL A 149 14.50 -4.25 -15.23
N GLY A 150 14.00 -3.10 -15.68
CA GLY A 150 12.59 -2.67 -15.59
C GLY A 150 12.07 -2.32 -14.19
N SER A 151 12.52 -3.02 -13.13
CA SER A 151 12.19 -2.75 -11.72
C SER A 151 13.13 -3.52 -10.78
N VAL A 152 13.30 -3.05 -9.55
CA VAL A 152 14.08 -3.76 -8.51
C VAL A 152 13.22 -4.78 -7.75
N LYS A 153 13.84 -5.90 -7.33
CA LYS A 153 13.16 -6.98 -6.57
C LYS A 153 12.63 -6.45 -5.25
N THR A 154 13.50 -5.85 -4.44
CA THR A 154 13.15 -5.14 -3.21
C THR A 154 13.23 -3.63 -3.44
N ARG A 155 12.38 -2.88 -2.78
CA ARG A 155 12.32 -1.41 -2.91
C ARG A 155 13.53 -0.74 -2.25
N PRO A 156 14.00 0.41 -2.75
CA PRO A 156 14.96 1.23 -2.02
C PRO A 156 14.35 1.78 -0.73
N LEU A 157 15.12 1.84 0.37
CA LEU A 157 14.58 2.11 1.70
C LEU A 157 15.19 3.28 2.46
N GLY A 158 16.38 3.74 2.07
CA GLY A 158 17.03 4.91 2.65
C GLY A 158 17.95 5.60 1.65
N ILE A 159 18.17 6.89 1.83
CA ILE A 159 19.06 7.74 1.02
C ILE A 159 19.77 8.71 1.96
N VAL A 160 21.06 8.96 1.73
CA VAL A 160 21.84 9.87 2.57
C VAL A 160 22.99 10.47 1.79
N GLN A 161 23.38 11.70 2.15
CA GLN A 161 24.63 12.29 1.70
C GLN A 161 25.73 12.05 2.75
N ALA A 162 26.87 11.53 2.31
CA ALA A 162 28.02 11.33 3.18
C ALA A 162 29.33 11.37 2.39
N ASN A 163 30.37 11.96 2.98
CA ASN A 163 31.69 12.08 2.35
C ASN A 163 31.60 12.71 0.94
N GLY A 164 30.68 13.68 0.80
CA GLY A 164 30.37 14.36 -0.45
C GLY A 164 29.74 13.49 -1.55
N SER A 165 29.26 12.29 -1.25
CA SER A 165 28.58 11.43 -2.23
C SER A 165 27.13 11.18 -1.80
N LEU A 166 26.27 10.89 -2.78
CA LEU A 166 24.93 10.39 -2.51
C LEU A 166 24.95 8.86 -2.41
N LEU A 167 24.38 8.34 -1.34
CA LEU A 167 24.23 6.91 -1.07
C LEU A 167 22.75 6.55 -0.98
N PHE A 168 22.36 5.38 -1.47
CA PHE A 168 21.04 4.82 -1.18
C PHE A 168 21.11 3.32 -0.97
N SER A 169 20.13 2.76 -0.25
CA SER A 169 20.00 1.32 -0.05
C SER A 169 18.90 0.73 -0.91
N VAL A 170 19.14 -0.46 -1.45
CA VAL A 170 18.15 -1.30 -2.14
C VAL A 170 18.50 -2.76 -1.88
N ASP A 171 17.48 -3.60 -1.66
CA ASP A 171 17.67 -4.98 -1.23
C ASP A 171 18.54 -5.05 0.06
N ASP A 172 19.65 -5.77 -0.03
CA ASP A 172 20.70 -5.99 0.97
C ASP A 172 21.97 -5.16 0.69
N ALA A 173 21.90 -4.19 -0.22
CA ALA A 173 23.05 -3.45 -0.72
C ALA A 173 22.94 -1.94 -0.51
N ILE A 174 24.11 -1.30 -0.45
CA ILE A 174 24.25 0.17 -0.45
C ILE A 174 25.03 0.57 -1.70
N PHE A 175 24.47 1.51 -2.44
CA PHE A 175 25.05 2.05 -3.67
C PHE A 175 25.48 3.49 -3.47
N ARG A 176 26.63 3.84 -4.06
CA ARG A 176 27.10 5.21 -4.23
C ARG A 176 26.79 5.68 -5.64
N ARG A 177 26.21 6.87 -5.75
CA ARG A 177 26.03 7.55 -7.04
C ARG A 177 27.39 7.99 -7.59
N ASN A 178 27.63 7.70 -8.86
CA ASN A 178 28.71 8.26 -9.65
C ASN A 178 28.14 9.39 -10.50
N ASP A 179 28.69 10.58 -10.33
CA ASP A 179 28.17 11.81 -10.90
C ASP A 179 28.44 11.92 -12.41
N GLY A 180 27.56 12.63 -13.11
CA GLY A 180 27.64 12.79 -14.55
C GLY A 180 26.28 13.06 -15.21
N PRO A 181 26.28 13.41 -16.51
CA PRO A 181 25.05 13.66 -17.27
C PRO A 181 24.16 12.41 -17.40
N ARG A 182 24.74 11.23 -17.27
CA ARG A 182 24.06 9.94 -17.10
C ARG A 182 24.66 9.26 -15.87
N PRO A 183 24.08 9.45 -14.68
CA PRO A 183 24.66 8.89 -13.47
C PRO A 183 24.70 7.36 -13.54
N SER A 184 25.75 6.80 -12.95
CA SER A 184 25.86 5.37 -12.69
C SER A 184 25.98 5.12 -11.19
N TYR A 185 26.04 3.86 -10.77
CA TYR A 185 26.11 3.52 -9.35
C TYR A 185 27.14 2.44 -9.10
N THR A 186 27.93 2.62 -8.04
CA THR A 186 28.88 1.63 -7.54
C THR A 186 28.33 1.01 -6.27
N GLU A 187 28.22 -0.32 -6.24
CA GLU A 187 27.90 -1.06 -5.03
C GLU A 187 29.06 -0.94 -4.03
N LEU A 188 28.77 -0.49 -2.82
CA LEU A 188 29.76 -0.34 -1.74
C LEU A 188 29.75 -1.51 -0.78
N LEU A 189 28.58 -2.12 -0.58
CA LEU A 189 28.34 -3.20 0.35
C LEU A 189 27.17 -4.02 -0.17
N ARG A 190 27.26 -5.33 0.03
CA ARG A 190 26.13 -6.26 -0.03
C ARG A 190 26.20 -7.23 1.14
N LEU A 191 25.09 -7.40 1.85
CA LEU A 191 25.02 -8.27 3.03
C LEU A 191 24.71 -9.74 2.69
N ALA A 192 24.33 -10.03 1.44
CA ALA A 192 24.17 -11.36 0.84
C ALA A 192 23.18 -12.30 1.57
N ASP A 193 22.06 -11.75 2.07
CA ASP A 193 20.98 -12.54 2.66
C ASP A 193 19.74 -12.56 1.75
N ASP A 194 18.90 -13.60 1.87
CA ASP A 194 17.57 -13.61 1.23
C ASP A 194 16.67 -12.57 1.89
N VAL A 195 16.49 -11.44 1.21
CA VAL A 195 15.69 -10.31 1.70
C VAL A 195 14.22 -10.45 1.29
N ASP A 196 13.33 -10.40 2.28
CA ASP A 196 11.89 -10.30 2.05
C ASP A 196 11.53 -8.90 1.51
N THR A 197 10.85 -8.81 0.37
CA THR A 197 10.47 -7.54 -0.27
C THR A 197 9.56 -6.64 0.57
N ASP A 198 8.82 -7.21 1.52
CA ASP A 198 7.77 -6.49 2.25
C ASP A 198 8.32 -5.76 3.47
N VAL A 199 9.32 -6.38 4.08
CA VAL A 199 9.83 -6.06 5.41
C VAL A 199 11.34 -5.86 5.40
N GLY A 200 12.04 -6.55 4.52
CA GLY A 200 13.48 -6.70 4.57
C GLY A 200 14.27 -5.53 4.00
N GLY A 201 15.56 -5.48 4.31
CA GLY A 201 16.56 -4.61 3.70
C GLY A 201 17.29 -3.68 4.67
N ILE A 202 18.19 -2.88 4.09
CA ILE A 202 18.94 -1.84 4.79
C ILE A 202 18.07 -0.58 4.93
N ARG A 203 17.86 -0.10 6.16
CA ARG A 203 16.95 1.01 6.49
C ARG A 203 17.65 2.10 7.26
N GLY A 204 17.10 3.30 7.25
CA GLY A 204 17.51 4.34 8.20
C GLY A 204 18.89 4.91 7.96
N LEU A 205 19.38 4.92 6.70
CA LEU A 205 20.70 5.42 6.36
C LEU A 205 20.93 6.80 6.98
N THR A 206 21.95 6.94 7.82
CA THR A 206 22.23 8.16 8.57
C THR A 206 23.73 8.40 8.60
N ALA A 207 24.17 9.58 8.15
CA ALA A 207 25.56 9.97 8.22
C ALA A 207 25.88 10.48 9.64
N ILE A 208 26.95 9.95 10.24
CA ILE A 208 27.48 10.39 11.53
C ILE A 208 28.95 10.77 11.38
N LYS A 209 29.49 11.52 12.33
CA LYS A 209 30.95 11.74 12.40
C LYS A 209 31.64 10.39 12.58
N HIS A 210 32.71 10.16 11.82
CA HIS A 210 33.49 8.95 11.95
C HIS A 210 34.10 8.86 13.37
N PRO A 211 33.82 7.81 14.16
CA PRO A 211 34.24 7.76 15.57
C PRO A 211 35.76 7.76 15.76
N ASN A 212 36.49 7.11 14.86
CA ASN A 212 37.92 6.81 15.02
C ASN A 212 38.81 7.42 13.92
N GLY A 213 38.42 8.56 13.32
CA GLY A 213 39.03 9.01 12.06
C GLY A 213 38.30 10.15 11.37
N PRO A 214 38.79 10.60 10.20
CA PRO A 214 38.20 11.70 9.45
C PRO A 214 36.93 11.29 8.69
N GLY A 215 36.14 12.29 8.29
CA GLY A 215 34.95 12.08 7.47
C GLY A 215 33.75 11.57 8.25
N GLN A 216 32.87 10.85 7.56
CA GLN A 216 31.58 10.38 8.05
C GLN A 216 31.45 8.86 7.93
N SER A 217 30.89 8.23 8.96
CA SER A 217 30.42 6.85 8.92
C SER A 217 28.93 6.80 8.58
N ILE A 218 28.47 5.67 8.08
CA ILE A 218 27.05 5.45 7.76
C ILE A 218 26.44 4.49 8.79
N LEU A 219 25.49 4.98 9.58
CA LEU A 219 24.63 4.14 10.40
C LEU A 219 23.44 3.65 9.60
N PHE A 220 23.03 2.42 9.85
CA PHE A 220 21.81 1.86 9.30
C PHE A 220 21.28 0.70 10.14
N LEU A 221 20.02 0.38 9.94
CA LEU A 221 19.39 -0.79 10.52
C LEU A 221 19.32 -1.90 9.48
N TRP A 222 19.91 -3.04 9.80
CA TRP A 222 19.83 -4.26 9.01
C TRP A 222 18.66 -5.13 9.47
N ALA A 223 17.69 -5.32 8.57
CA ALA A 223 16.57 -6.21 8.82
C ALA A 223 16.33 -7.14 7.63
N PRO A 224 16.87 -8.38 7.60
CA PRO A 224 16.78 -9.23 6.41
C PRO A 224 15.34 -9.70 6.09
N GLY A 225 14.47 -9.87 7.08
CA GLY A 225 13.09 -10.31 6.81
C GLY A 225 12.23 -10.53 8.06
N GLY A 226 11.20 -11.37 7.95
CA GLY A 226 10.15 -11.57 8.97
C GLY A 226 10.59 -12.17 10.32
N ARG A 227 11.87 -12.50 10.49
CA ARG A 227 12.50 -12.93 11.77
C ARG A 227 13.66 -12.02 12.18
N SER A 228 13.71 -10.81 11.65
CA SER A 228 14.79 -9.88 11.92
C SER A 228 14.90 -9.50 13.40
N THR A 229 16.14 -9.48 13.89
CA THR A 229 16.52 -8.89 15.20
C THR A 229 16.73 -7.37 15.13
N SER A 230 16.70 -6.81 13.92
CA SER A 230 17.05 -5.43 13.56
C SER A 230 18.38 -4.99 14.17
N GLN A 231 19.47 -5.36 13.49
CA GLN A 231 20.82 -5.04 13.93
C GLN A 231 21.17 -3.60 13.48
N VAL A 232 21.68 -2.77 14.39
CA VAL A 232 22.27 -1.45 14.06
C VAL A 232 23.73 -1.63 13.65
N LYS A 233 23.99 -1.38 12.36
CA LYS A 233 25.30 -1.48 11.73
C LYS A 233 25.88 -0.10 11.48
N ARG A 234 27.20 -0.02 11.48
CA ARG A 234 27.98 1.16 11.10
C ARG A 234 29.00 0.81 10.03
N LEU A 235 29.07 1.61 8.98
CA LEU A 235 30.10 1.53 7.93
C LEU A 235 31.07 2.69 8.06
N ASP A 236 32.33 2.37 8.28
CA ASP A 236 33.44 3.30 8.39
C ASP A 236 34.23 3.33 7.09
N PRO A 237 34.44 4.49 6.43
CA PRO A 237 35.43 4.60 5.36
C PRO A 237 36.82 4.13 5.82
N ASP A 238 37.45 3.27 5.03
CA ASP A 238 38.80 2.74 5.32
C ASP A 238 39.95 3.67 4.85
N GLY A 239 39.61 4.81 4.24
CA GLY A 239 40.56 5.77 3.66
C GLY A 239 41.15 5.35 2.30
N LYS A 240 40.86 4.14 1.81
CA LYS A 240 41.32 3.58 0.53
C LYS A 240 40.20 3.42 -0.50
N GLY A 241 39.01 3.96 -0.18
CA GLY A 241 37.83 3.90 -1.02
C GLY A 241 36.88 2.74 -0.70
N GLY A 242 37.21 1.90 0.28
CA GLY A 242 36.37 0.85 0.83
C GLY A 242 35.73 1.25 2.16
N TYR A 243 35.08 0.27 2.79
CA TYR A 243 34.39 0.44 4.06
C TYR A 243 34.63 -0.76 4.99
N THR A 244 34.76 -0.49 6.29
CA THR A 244 34.74 -1.49 7.36
C THR A 244 33.37 -1.50 8.01
N MET A 245 32.79 -2.68 8.19
CA MET A 245 31.49 -2.85 8.81
C MET A 245 31.62 -3.20 10.29
N HIS A 246 30.79 -2.57 11.12
CA HIS A 246 30.73 -2.80 12.56
C HIS A 246 29.28 -3.08 13.00
N ASP A 247 29.16 -4.00 13.94
CA ASP A 247 27.90 -4.31 14.61
C ASP A 247 27.85 -3.58 15.94
N GLU A 248 26.85 -2.72 16.15
CA GLU A 248 26.74 -1.95 17.41
C GLU A 248 25.72 -2.51 18.40
N ALA A 249 24.47 -2.73 17.97
CA ALA A 249 23.39 -3.16 18.87
C ALA A 249 22.30 -3.94 18.13
N SER A 250 21.55 -4.77 18.87
CA SER A 250 20.35 -5.47 18.41
C SER A 250 19.12 -4.81 19.02
N MET A 251 18.19 -4.30 18.20
CA MET A 251 16.95 -3.70 18.72
C MET A 251 16.11 -4.74 19.46
N MET A 252 16.16 -6.01 19.04
CA MET A 252 15.49 -7.11 19.73
C MET A 252 16.06 -7.35 21.13
N ASP A 253 17.38 -7.29 21.30
CA ASP A 253 18.02 -7.51 22.61
C ASP A 253 17.75 -6.34 23.55
N LEU A 254 17.86 -5.11 23.02
CA LEU A 254 17.52 -3.89 23.75
C LEU A 254 16.06 -3.93 24.24
N MET A 255 15.13 -4.32 23.37
CA MET A 255 13.71 -4.43 23.71
C MET A 255 13.43 -5.56 24.71
N SER A 256 14.04 -6.74 24.51
CA SER A 256 13.85 -7.88 25.39
C SER A 256 14.33 -7.57 26.81
N LYS A 257 15.48 -6.90 26.93
CA LYS A 257 16.02 -6.41 28.19
C LYS A 257 15.10 -5.36 28.84
N HIS A 258 14.66 -4.36 28.07
CA HIS A 258 13.80 -3.28 28.57
C HIS A 258 12.46 -3.77 29.10
N LEU A 259 11.81 -4.69 28.36
CA LEU A 259 10.48 -5.19 28.69
C LEU A 259 10.47 -6.46 29.55
N ASN A 260 11.65 -7.06 29.77
CA ASN A 260 11.81 -8.36 30.43
C ASN A 260 10.84 -9.42 29.87
N VAL A 261 10.87 -9.61 28.54
CA VAL A 261 10.04 -10.58 27.80
C VAL A 261 10.76 -10.97 26.51
N GLU A 262 10.53 -12.20 26.06
CA GLU A 262 11.04 -12.64 24.76
C GLU A 262 10.44 -11.82 23.62
N VAL A 263 11.31 -11.27 22.77
CA VAL A 263 10.95 -10.58 21.53
C VAL A 263 11.39 -11.46 20.36
N THR A 264 10.49 -11.63 19.39
CA THR A 264 10.68 -12.60 18.27
C THR A 264 10.96 -11.94 16.93
N TYR A 265 10.82 -10.62 16.88
CA TYR A 265 11.01 -9.82 15.69
C TYR A 265 11.02 -8.35 16.07
N THR A 266 11.86 -7.56 15.43
CA THR A 266 11.81 -6.09 15.49
C THR A 266 11.99 -5.46 14.11
N LEU A 267 11.54 -4.22 13.97
CA LEU A 267 11.75 -3.37 12.80
C LEU A 267 11.78 -1.92 13.22
N GLY A 268 12.68 -1.12 12.66
CA GLY A 268 12.77 0.30 13.00
C GLY A 268 13.45 1.14 11.93
N ALA A 269 13.93 2.31 12.37
CA ALA A 269 14.70 3.25 11.56
C ALA A 269 14.04 3.51 10.20
N HIS A 270 12.74 3.83 10.21
CA HIS A 270 11.92 3.81 9.00
C HIS A 270 12.33 4.82 7.91
N ASN A 271 12.94 5.93 8.31
CA ASN A 271 13.46 6.98 7.41
C ASN A 271 14.96 7.21 7.70
N MET A 272 15.27 7.76 8.87
CA MET A 272 16.63 7.98 9.38
C MET A 272 16.67 7.76 10.89
N MET A 273 17.87 7.64 11.46
CA MET A 273 18.10 7.76 12.90
C MET A 273 18.17 9.26 13.22
N TYR A 274 17.14 9.79 13.88
CA TYR A 274 16.91 11.23 13.95
C TYR A 274 17.95 11.91 14.85
N PRO A 275 18.79 12.81 14.31
CA PRO A 275 19.83 13.47 15.09
C PRO A 275 19.23 14.58 15.94
N VAL A 276 19.64 14.66 17.21
CA VAL A 276 19.26 15.74 18.12
C VAL A 276 20.41 16.09 19.05
N ARG A 277 20.56 17.38 19.37
CA ARG A 277 21.59 17.82 20.32
C ARG A 277 21.08 17.68 21.73
N HIS A 278 21.85 17.02 22.58
CA HIS A 278 21.57 16.90 24.00
C HIS A 278 21.60 18.30 24.65
N PRO A 279 20.53 18.73 25.34
CA PRO A 279 20.38 20.12 25.78
C PRO A 279 21.43 20.57 26.81
N LYS A 280 21.95 19.63 27.63
CA LYS A 280 22.98 19.95 28.64
C LYS A 280 24.43 19.84 28.13
N THR A 281 24.75 18.87 27.28
CA THR A 281 26.14 18.56 26.88
C THR A 281 26.47 19.05 25.47
N GLY A 282 25.46 19.38 24.65
CA GLY A 282 25.62 19.71 23.23
C GLY A 282 25.96 18.53 22.33
N GLU A 283 26.17 17.34 22.90
CA GLU A 283 26.47 16.10 22.19
C GLU A 283 25.35 15.74 21.20
N LEU A 284 25.72 15.26 20.03
CA LEU A 284 24.75 14.78 19.04
C LEU A 284 24.37 13.32 19.36
N VAL A 285 23.11 13.11 19.72
CA VAL A 285 22.52 11.78 19.94
C VAL A 285 21.52 11.46 18.82
N HIS A 286 21.23 10.17 18.63
CA HIS A 286 20.33 9.72 17.54
C HIS A 286 19.15 8.93 18.11
N LEU A 287 17.94 9.35 17.74
CA LEU A 287 16.69 8.68 18.12
C LEU A 287 16.30 7.65 17.06
N ILE A 288 16.02 6.44 17.49
CA ILE A 288 15.69 5.31 16.62
C ILE A 288 14.34 4.76 17.06
N GLY A 289 13.27 5.11 16.34
CA GLY A 289 11.95 4.50 16.55
C GLY A 289 11.91 3.08 16.01
N PHE A 290 11.34 2.15 16.79
CA PHE A 290 11.22 0.76 16.39
C PHE A 290 9.97 0.09 16.99
N GLN A 291 9.60 -1.04 16.41
CA GLN A 291 8.51 -1.90 16.85
C GLN A 291 9.04 -3.31 17.09
N GLY A 292 8.29 -4.13 17.85
CA GLY A 292 8.64 -5.53 18.03
C GLY A 292 7.50 -6.44 18.44
N ASN A 293 7.63 -7.71 18.07
CA ASN A 293 6.67 -8.77 18.36
C ASN A 293 7.03 -9.51 19.65
N LEU A 294 6.08 -9.61 20.57
CA LEU A 294 6.28 -10.33 21.83
C LEU A 294 5.98 -11.83 21.70
N ALA A 295 6.76 -12.65 22.39
CA ALA A 295 6.50 -14.05 22.70
C ALA A 295 6.14 -14.23 24.19
N GLY A 296 5.30 -13.34 24.71
CA GLY A 296 4.71 -13.46 26.04
C GLY A 296 3.86 -12.26 26.35
N LYS A 297 3.51 -12.08 27.63
CA LYS A 297 2.84 -10.88 28.18
C LYS A 297 1.73 -10.34 27.28
N ASN A 298 0.73 -11.17 26.99
CA ASN A 298 -0.33 -10.85 26.02
C ASN A 298 -1.06 -9.52 26.32
N HIS A 299 -1.16 -9.15 27.60
CA HIS A 299 -1.76 -7.90 28.06
C HIS A 299 -1.01 -6.63 27.60
N LEU A 300 0.26 -6.75 27.18
CA LEU A 300 1.06 -5.66 26.64
C LEU A 300 0.93 -5.51 25.12
N ARG A 301 0.35 -6.51 24.45
CA ARG A 301 0.27 -6.54 22.98
C ARG A 301 -0.88 -5.70 22.47
N TRP A 302 -0.69 -5.10 21.30
CA TRP A 302 -1.76 -4.39 20.62
C TRP A 302 -2.87 -5.40 20.27
N PRO A 303 -4.14 -5.15 20.61
CA PRO A 303 -5.20 -6.14 20.43
C PRO A 303 -5.25 -6.73 19.02
N GLY A 304 -5.28 -8.07 18.98
CA GLY A 304 -5.23 -8.84 17.75
C GLY A 304 -3.82 -9.00 17.17
N SER A 305 -2.82 -8.18 17.53
CA SER A 305 -1.45 -8.25 17.01
C SER A 305 -0.46 -8.91 17.98
N ARG A 306 0.74 -9.23 17.48
CA ARG A 306 1.91 -9.59 18.31
C ARG A 306 2.74 -8.37 18.71
N LEU A 307 2.52 -7.23 18.04
CA LEU A 307 3.24 -5.99 18.33
C LEU A 307 3.01 -5.53 19.77
N TYR A 308 4.06 -5.00 20.38
CA TYR A 308 3.94 -4.24 21.62
C TYR A 308 3.08 -2.98 21.43
N SER A 309 2.25 -2.65 22.42
CA SER A 309 1.35 -1.49 22.38
C SER A 309 2.01 -0.16 22.75
N GLY A 310 3.19 -0.21 23.35
CA GLY A 310 3.97 0.98 23.70
C GLY A 310 4.87 1.44 22.56
N ALA A 311 5.13 2.74 22.51
CA ALA A 311 5.90 3.37 21.45
C ALA A 311 7.38 3.46 21.82
N LEU A 312 8.12 2.38 21.57
CA LEU A 312 9.54 2.28 21.92
C LEU A 312 10.46 3.03 20.94
N TYR A 313 11.45 3.71 21.49
CA TYR A 313 12.56 4.27 20.73
C TYR A 313 13.87 4.11 21.51
N ALA A 314 14.97 3.93 20.78
CA ALA A 314 16.30 3.91 21.34
C ALA A 314 16.99 5.27 21.18
N ILE A 315 17.84 5.62 22.14
CA ILE A 315 18.75 6.77 22.05
C ILE A 315 20.16 6.22 21.96
N ARG A 316 20.82 6.48 20.83
CA ARG A 316 22.23 6.17 20.59
C ARG A 316 23.10 7.39 20.87
N LYS A 317 24.11 7.23 21.72
CA LYS A 317 25.14 8.25 21.99
C LYS A 317 26.36 8.13 21.08
N ALA A 318 27.26 9.11 21.10
CA ALA A 318 28.46 9.09 20.28
C ALA A 318 29.45 7.98 20.69
N ASP A 319 29.47 7.64 21.98
CA ASP A 319 30.24 6.53 22.56
C ASP A 319 29.67 5.13 22.25
N GLN A 320 28.66 5.05 21.38
CA GLN A 320 28.00 3.81 20.94
C GLN A 320 27.17 3.12 22.04
N THR A 321 26.89 3.81 23.15
CA THR A 321 25.93 3.32 24.16
C THR A 321 24.49 3.60 23.75
N TYR A 322 23.58 2.73 24.22
CA TYR A 322 22.15 2.78 23.91
C TYR A 322 21.31 2.79 25.18
N SER A 323 20.21 3.56 25.15
CA SER A 323 19.13 3.47 26.12
C SER A 323 17.79 3.35 25.41
N VAL A 324 16.80 2.73 26.05
CA VAL A 324 15.46 2.50 25.48
C VAL A 324 14.44 3.27 26.29
N HIS A 325 13.54 3.96 25.58
CA HIS A 325 12.52 4.84 26.13
C HIS A 325 11.19 4.60 25.43
N GLU A 326 10.11 5.10 26.03
CA GLU A 326 8.76 4.95 25.50
C GLU A 326 8.06 6.31 25.41
N VAL A 327 7.38 6.55 24.30
CA VAL A 327 6.42 7.65 24.22
C VAL A 327 5.24 7.29 25.11
N ASN A 328 4.78 8.26 25.91
CA ASN A 328 3.69 8.08 26.88
C ASN A 328 4.05 7.11 28.02
N ASN A 329 5.33 7.12 28.46
CA ASN A 329 5.87 6.26 29.52
C ASN A 329 5.64 4.76 29.23
N ALA A 330 5.97 3.89 30.19
CA ALA A 330 5.76 2.45 30.05
C ALA A 330 4.28 2.13 29.78
N TYR A 331 4.01 1.32 28.75
CA TYR A 331 2.65 0.86 28.46
C TYR A 331 2.14 -0.14 29.52
N ALA A 332 0.91 0.07 29.95
CA ALA A 332 0.14 -0.86 30.77
C ALA A 332 -1.30 -0.96 30.24
N PRO A 333 -2.03 -2.07 30.50
CA PRO A 333 -3.44 -2.17 30.15
C PRO A 333 -4.25 -0.96 30.63
N GLY A 334 -5.07 -0.41 29.74
CA GLY A 334 -5.87 0.80 30.02
C GLY A 334 -5.22 2.11 29.55
N LYS A 335 -3.90 2.14 29.31
CA LYS A 335 -3.25 3.29 28.66
C LYS A 335 -3.56 3.33 27.17
N LEU A 336 -3.47 4.52 26.59
CA LEU A 336 -3.57 4.70 25.13
C LEU A 336 -2.44 3.92 24.43
N ALA A 337 -2.81 2.99 23.56
CA ALA A 337 -1.86 2.24 22.75
C ALA A 337 -1.25 3.14 21.67
N LEU A 338 0.06 3.36 21.75
CA LEU A 338 0.85 4.12 20.78
C LEU A 338 1.77 3.15 20.05
N VAL A 339 1.25 2.47 19.05
CA VAL A 339 2.02 1.44 18.33
C VAL A 339 3.05 2.10 17.41
N SER A 340 4.32 1.70 17.51
CA SER A 340 5.40 1.96 16.53
C SER A 340 5.67 3.46 16.23
N PRO A 341 6.62 4.11 16.94
CA PRO A 341 7.09 5.45 16.57
C PRO A 341 7.89 5.35 15.27
N ARG A 342 7.54 6.20 14.29
CA ARG A 342 8.13 6.15 12.94
C ARG A 342 8.78 7.46 12.50
N ALA A 343 8.40 8.57 13.12
CA ALA A 343 8.90 9.89 12.77
C ALA A 343 9.19 10.71 14.03
N PHE A 344 10.28 11.47 13.96
CA PHE A 344 10.71 12.40 14.99
C PHE A 344 10.97 13.75 14.31
N CYS A 345 10.62 14.84 14.98
CA CYS A 345 10.86 16.17 14.48
C CYS A 345 10.98 17.15 15.65
N LEU A 346 12.11 17.83 15.76
CA LEU A 346 12.24 18.97 16.66
C LEU A 346 11.27 20.06 16.23
N SER A 347 10.57 20.62 17.20
CA SER A 347 9.58 21.65 16.99
C SER A 347 10.22 22.88 16.32
N PRO A 348 9.63 23.37 15.21
CA PRO A 348 10.12 24.58 14.55
C PRO A 348 9.73 25.87 15.29
N PHE A 349 8.93 25.79 16.36
CA PHE A 349 8.40 26.96 17.08
C PHE A 349 9.32 27.53 18.15
N GLY A 350 10.58 27.08 18.22
CA GLY A 350 11.56 27.58 19.19
C GLY A 350 11.25 27.23 20.66
N ASP A 351 10.35 26.29 20.91
CA ASP A 351 9.90 25.90 22.25
C ASP A 351 10.64 24.69 22.83
N ASN A 352 11.69 24.23 22.14
CA ASN A 352 12.53 23.10 22.52
C ASN A 352 11.75 21.81 22.80
N LYS A 353 10.70 21.55 22.01
CA LYS A 353 9.90 20.32 22.08
C LYS A 353 10.23 19.38 20.93
N LEU A 354 10.01 18.09 21.15
CA LEU A 354 10.10 17.06 20.15
C LEU A 354 8.69 16.53 19.83
N PHE A 355 8.36 16.48 18.55
CA PHE A 355 7.21 15.74 18.04
C PHE A 355 7.63 14.32 17.69
N VAL A 356 6.81 13.35 18.11
CA VAL A 356 6.96 11.93 17.74
C VAL A 356 5.65 11.46 17.13
N GLY A 357 5.71 10.88 15.94
CA GLY A 357 4.55 10.35 15.23
C GLY A 357 4.72 8.89 14.89
N GLY A 358 3.61 8.14 14.86
CA GLY A 358 3.67 6.71 14.64
C GLY A 358 2.35 6.07 14.24
N HIS A 359 2.48 4.83 13.79
CA HIS A 359 1.48 3.76 13.70
C HIS A 359 1.95 2.70 12.68
N ASP A 360 1.88 1.44 13.07
CA ASP A 360 1.93 0.30 12.15
C ASP A 360 0.66 -0.52 12.29
N ALA A 361 -0.05 -0.66 11.16
CA ALA A 361 -1.26 -1.45 11.08
C ALA A 361 -1.02 -2.94 11.26
N SER A 362 0.19 -3.47 11.01
CA SER A 362 0.55 -4.91 11.18
C SER A 362 -0.52 -5.89 10.64
N ASN A 363 -1.08 -5.59 9.46
CA ASN A 363 -2.16 -6.36 8.83
C ASN A 363 -3.42 -6.48 9.72
N ARG A 364 -3.74 -5.43 10.49
CA ARG A 364 -4.94 -5.29 11.31
C ARG A 364 -5.76 -4.08 10.87
N ILE A 365 -7.01 -4.10 11.29
CA ILE A 365 -7.91 -2.96 11.20
C ILE A 365 -7.28 -1.81 12.00
N SER A 366 -7.01 -0.70 11.33
CA SER A 366 -6.15 0.38 11.82
C SER A 366 -6.74 1.76 11.58
N ASP A 367 -8.07 1.85 11.57
CA ASP A 367 -8.76 3.10 11.29
C ASP A 367 -8.51 4.13 12.41
N ASP A 368 -8.14 5.35 12.01
CA ASP A 368 -7.85 6.47 12.92
C ASP A 368 -6.89 6.09 14.07
N MET A 369 -5.86 5.29 13.74
CA MET A 369 -4.84 4.85 14.70
C MET A 369 -3.53 5.62 14.61
N ALA A 370 -3.34 6.46 13.58
CA ALA A 370 -2.16 7.33 13.50
C ALA A 370 -2.17 8.34 14.65
N TRP A 371 -1.01 8.56 15.25
CA TRP A 371 -0.87 9.41 16.43
C TRP A 371 0.34 10.32 16.31
N ILE A 372 0.28 11.46 17.01
CA ILE A 372 1.38 12.41 17.18
C ILE A 372 1.39 12.83 18.65
N CYS A 373 2.53 12.67 19.31
CA CYS A 373 2.79 13.16 20.66
C CYS A 373 3.82 14.29 20.60
N LYS A 374 3.79 15.17 21.60
CA LYS A 374 4.76 16.24 21.79
C LYS A 374 5.27 16.20 23.22
N ALA A 375 6.58 16.30 23.41
CA ALA A 375 7.20 16.37 24.73
C ALA A 375 8.34 17.41 24.75
N PRO A 376 8.67 18.01 25.90
CA PRO A 376 9.95 18.70 26.07
C PRO A 376 11.12 17.81 25.65
N LEU A 377 12.15 18.40 25.03
CA LEU A 377 13.28 17.63 24.50
C LEU A 377 14.04 16.88 25.60
N ASP A 378 14.23 17.47 26.77
CA ASP A 378 14.89 16.83 27.91
C ASP A 378 14.11 15.62 28.44
N VAL A 379 12.78 15.68 28.46
CA VAL A 379 11.91 14.52 28.75
C VAL A 379 12.06 13.44 27.69
N ALA A 380 12.03 13.81 26.41
CA ALA A 380 12.23 12.87 25.30
C ALA A 380 13.65 12.25 25.26
N LEU A 381 14.62 12.85 25.95
CA LEU A 381 15.96 12.32 26.12
C LEU A 381 16.14 11.56 27.45
N GLY A 382 15.07 11.37 28.23
CA GLY A 382 15.09 10.65 29.49
C GLY A 382 15.80 11.39 30.64
N LEU A 383 15.97 12.70 30.53
CA LEU A 383 16.61 13.52 31.57
C LEU A 383 15.64 13.86 32.71
N HIS A 384 14.34 13.88 32.42
CA HIS A 384 13.26 14.10 33.37
C HIS A 384 12.10 13.14 33.05
N ALA A 385 11.26 12.87 34.05
CA ALA A 385 10.08 12.03 33.88
C ALA A 385 9.04 12.70 32.96
N GLY A 386 8.40 11.90 32.11
CA GLY A 386 7.28 12.34 31.28
C GLY A 386 5.93 12.22 31.97
N LEU A 387 4.96 12.98 31.49
CA LEU A 387 3.56 12.83 31.90
C LEU A 387 2.86 11.77 31.03
N ASP A 388 1.89 11.09 31.62
CA ASP A 388 0.97 10.25 30.86
C ASP A 388 0.03 11.12 30.01
N ALA A 389 -0.20 10.71 28.77
CA ALA A 389 -1.21 11.26 27.90
C ALA A 389 -2.60 11.05 28.51
N THR A 390 -3.41 12.10 28.50
CA THR A 390 -4.75 12.12 29.10
C THR A 390 -5.84 12.02 28.04
N GLU A 391 -5.45 12.16 26.78
CA GLU A 391 -6.33 12.15 25.63
C GLU A 391 -6.90 10.75 25.39
N LYS A 392 -8.22 10.73 25.13
CA LYS A 392 -8.89 9.51 24.67
C LYS A 392 -8.78 9.40 23.17
N ARG A 393 -8.79 8.15 22.69
CA ARG A 393 -8.87 7.87 21.26
C ARG A 393 -10.16 8.47 20.71
N ARG A 394 -10.05 9.15 19.56
CA ARG A 394 -11.22 9.67 18.84
C ARG A 394 -12.12 8.52 18.42
N GLU A 395 -13.42 8.75 18.46
CA GLU A 395 -14.36 7.79 17.89
C GLU A 395 -14.12 7.65 16.39
N LEU A 396 -14.09 6.41 15.92
CA LEU A 396 -13.95 6.11 14.52
C LEU A 396 -15.19 6.59 13.75
N VAL A 397 -15.00 7.54 12.84
CA VAL A 397 -16.06 8.01 11.94
C VAL A 397 -15.85 7.37 10.56
N THR A 398 -16.42 6.19 10.37
CA THR A 398 -16.44 5.57 9.03
C THR A 398 -17.52 6.23 8.16
N ASP A 399 -17.21 6.47 6.89
CA ASP A 399 -18.18 6.94 5.89
C ASP A 399 -19.42 6.02 5.86
N LYS A 400 -20.61 6.62 5.97
CA LYS A 400 -21.90 5.91 5.96
C LYS A 400 -22.04 4.98 4.75
N ARG A 401 -21.54 5.38 3.58
CA ARG A 401 -21.57 4.58 2.35
C ARG A 401 -20.85 3.25 2.51
N LEU A 402 -19.75 3.22 3.26
CA LEU A 402 -18.96 2.00 3.48
C LEU A 402 -19.66 1.00 4.40
N ARG A 403 -20.63 1.45 5.20
CA ARG A 403 -21.43 0.63 6.11
C ARG A 403 -22.74 0.14 5.50
N GLN A 404 -23.12 0.65 4.33
CA GLN A 404 -24.29 0.19 3.60
C GLN A 404 -24.00 -1.14 2.90
N GLY A 405 -25.02 -1.99 2.81
CA GLY A 405 -24.95 -3.26 2.09
C GLY A 405 -26.31 -3.96 2.01
N PRO A 406 -26.33 -5.24 1.58
CA PRO A 406 -25.15 -6.07 1.32
C PRO A 406 -24.31 -5.57 0.14
N ILE A 407 -23.03 -5.95 0.15
CA ILE A 407 -22.09 -5.75 -0.98
C ILE A 407 -21.63 -7.12 -1.47
N TYR A 408 -21.49 -7.25 -2.77
CA TYR A 408 -21.02 -8.46 -3.43
C TYR A 408 -19.58 -8.24 -3.88
N GLU A 409 -18.77 -9.29 -3.87
CA GLU A 409 -17.38 -9.24 -4.33
C GLU A 409 -17.19 -10.32 -5.41
N LEU A 410 -17.03 -9.88 -6.66
CA LEU A 410 -16.62 -10.75 -7.75
C LEU A 410 -15.10 -10.94 -7.68
N ARG A 411 -14.65 -12.19 -7.57
CA ARG A 411 -13.24 -12.55 -7.57
C ARG A 411 -12.90 -13.52 -8.70
N ILE A 412 -11.81 -13.23 -9.40
CA ILE A 412 -11.28 -14.07 -10.48
C ILE A 412 -9.84 -14.44 -10.15
N TYR A 413 -9.63 -15.70 -9.77
CA TYR A 413 -8.30 -16.27 -9.56
C TYR A 413 -7.81 -16.85 -10.88
N LYS A 414 -6.55 -16.57 -11.21
CA LYS A 414 -5.87 -17.23 -12.32
C LYS A 414 -4.78 -18.12 -11.75
N ALA A 415 -4.98 -19.43 -11.85
CA ALA A 415 -4.04 -20.39 -11.32
C ALA A 415 -2.74 -20.39 -12.12
N ASN A 416 -1.64 -20.54 -11.39
CA ASN A 416 -0.34 -20.78 -11.99
C ASN A 416 -0.32 -22.12 -12.72
N GLU A 417 0.63 -22.25 -13.63
CA GLU A 417 0.84 -23.47 -14.40
C GLU A 417 1.00 -24.69 -13.48
N HIS A 418 0.29 -25.77 -13.82
CA HIS A 418 0.22 -27.00 -13.00
C HIS A 418 -0.32 -26.84 -11.56
N ARG A 419 -0.80 -25.66 -11.17
CA ARG A 419 -1.33 -25.40 -9.80
C ARG A 419 -2.86 -25.35 -9.72
N PHE A 420 -3.58 -25.54 -10.83
CA PHE A 420 -5.03 -25.40 -10.86
C PHE A 420 -5.76 -26.39 -9.94
N GLN A 421 -5.38 -27.67 -9.96
CA GLN A 421 -6.01 -28.66 -9.07
C GLN A 421 -5.70 -28.40 -7.59
N HIS A 422 -4.46 -28.01 -7.27
CA HIS A 422 -4.12 -27.58 -5.91
C HIS A 422 -4.99 -26.40 -5.44
N LEU A 423 -5.27 -25.44 -6.34
CA LEU A 423 -6.16 -24.33 -6.01
C LEU A 423 -7.59 -24.83 -5.74
N ILE A 424 -8.14 -25.72 -6.58
CA ILE A 424 -9.47 -26.31 -6.39
C ILE A 424 -9.54 -27.07 -5.06
N THR A 425 -8.54 -27.91 -4.76
CA THR A 425 -8.44 -28.63 -3.49
C THR A 425 -8.44 -27.68 -2.30
N ARG A 426 -7.67 -26.58 -2.36
CA ARG A 426 -7.65 -25.59 -1.27
C ARG A 426 -9.01 -24.94 -1.06
N PHE A 427 -9.75 -24.67 -2.14
CA PHE A 427 -11.11 -24.12 -2.03
C PHE A 427 -12.08 -25.12 -1.43
N ARG A 428 -12.06 -26.36 -1.94
CA ARG A 428 -12.90 -27.49 -1.50
C ARG A 428 -12.73 -27.80 -0.01
N GLU A 429 -11.49 -27.96 0.43
CA GLU A 429 -11.21 -28.57 1.72
C GLU A 429 -11.06 -27.55 2.85
N TYR A 430 -10.77 -26.28 2.52
CA TYR A 430 -10.39 -25.27 3.52
C TYR A 430 -11.05 -23.92 3.29
N THR A 431 -10.90 -23.33 2.10
CA THR A 431 -11.18 -21.90 1.91
C THR A 431 -12.64 -21.56 2.18
N ASP A 432 -13.59 -22.36 1.67
CA ASP A 432 -15.02 -22.07 1.79
C ASP A 432 -15.52 -22.12 3.25
N ARG A 433 -15.15 -23.17 4.00
CA ARG A 433 -15.53 -23.23 5.43
C ARG A 433 -14.92 -22.10 6.25
N ILE A 434 -13.69 -21.68 5.92
CA ILE A 434 -13.03 -20.58 6.63
C ILE A 434 -13.69 -19.25 6.24
N PHE A 435 -14.08 -19.05 4.98
CA PHE A 435 -14.91 -17.92 4.56
C PHE A 435 -16.20 -17.82 5.39
N ALA A 436 -16.94 -18.93 5.53
CA ALA A 436 -18.16 -18.97 6.32
C ALA A 436 -17.93 -18.54 7.78
N ARG A 437 -16.84 -18.98 8.43
CA ARG A 437 -16.48 -18.55 9.79
C ARG A 437 -16.23 -17.05 9.93
N HIS A 438 -15.84 -16.37 8.85
CA HIS A 438 -15.52 -14.94 8.83
C HIS A 438 -16.62 -14.11 8.15
N ASN A 439 -17.87 -14.57 8.15
CA ASN A 439 -19.03 -13.87 7.58
C ASN A 439 -18.85 -13.53 6.09
N MET A 440 -18.20 -14.40 5.34
CA MET A 440 -18.02 -14.29 3.89
C MET A 440 -18.93 -15.35 3.25
N GLU A 441 -20.10 -14.92 2.81
CA GLU A 441 -21.12 -15.81 2.25
C GLU A 441 -20.81 -16.09 0.77
N THR A 442 -20.46 -17.32 0.42
CA THR A 442 -20.22 -17.72 -0.97
C THR A 442 -21.54 -17.90 -1.71
N LEU A 443 -21.70 -17.27 -2.88
CA LEU A 443 -22.86 -17.50 -3.77
C LEU A 443 -22.63 -18.56 -4.84
N GLY A 444 -21.38 -18.89 -5.13
CA GLY A 444 -21.00 -19.98 -6.01
C GLY A 444 -19.56 -19.88 -6.48
N TYR A 445 -19.05 -21.00 -7.00
CA TYR A 445 -17.74 -21.11 -7.63
C TYR A 445 -17.91 -21.64 -9.06
N TRP A 446 -17.20 -21.04 -10.01
CA TRP A 446 -17.25 -21.43 -11.41
C TRP A 446 -15.86 -21.51 -12.01
N VAL A 447 -15.74 -22.30 -13.08
CA VAL A 447 -14.56 -22.36 -13.95
C VAL A 447 -14.95 -22.00 -15.39
N PRO A 448 -14.10 -21.32 -16.16
CA PRO A 448 -14.41 -21.03 -17.55
C PRO A 448 -14.61 -22.31 -18.37
N SER A 449 -15.70 -22.39 -19.11
CA SER A 449 -16.01 -23.55 -19.97
C SER A 449 -15.35 -23.46 -21.34
N ASP A 450 -15.02 -22.25 -21.81
CA ASP A 450 -14.38 -21.99 -23.10
C ASP A 450 -13.09 -21.15 -22.97
N GLY A 451 -12.45 -20.88 -24.12
CA GLY A 451 -11.17 -20.20 -24.21
C GLY A 451 -9.95 -21.13 -24.21
N THR A 452 -8.77 -20.51 -24.30
CA THR A 452 -7.46 -21.17 -24.25
C THR A 452 -7.22 -21.89 -22.93
N THR A 453 -6.27 -22.84 -22.91
CA THR A 453 -5.83 -23.52 -21.67
C THR A 453 -5.53 -22.52 -20.55
N ARG A 454 -4.86 -21.41 -20.86
CA ARG A 454 -4.57 -20.34 -19.90
C ARG A 454 -5.81 -19.62 -19.39
N GLN A 455 -6.83 -19.43 -20.24
CA GLN A 455 -8.11 -18.83 -19.82
C GLN A 455 -8.92 -19.77 -18.93
N LYS A 456 -8.87 -21.08 -19.19
CA LYS A 456 -9.57 -22.11 -18.40
C LYS A 456 -8.98 -22.36 -17.02
N ARG A 457 -7.70 -22.00 -16.78
CA ARG A 457 -7.06 -22.04 -15.44
C ARG A 457 -7.53 -20.91 -14.54
N ARG A 458 -8.84 -20.72 -14.39
CA ARG A 458 -9.41 -19.69 -13.51
C ARG A 458 -10.51 -20.25 -12.62
N ILE A 459 -10.62 -19.69 -11.43
CA ILE A 459 -11.79 -19.85 -10.55
C ILE A 459 -12.44 -18.47 -10.45
N VAL A 460 -13.72 -18.40 -10.82
CA VAL A 460 -14.56 -17.21 -10.67
C VAL A 460 -15.52 -17.48 -9.53
N TYR A 461 -15.69 -16.55 -8.61
CA TYR A 461 -16.65 -16.69 -7.52
C TYR A 461 -17.17 -15.35 -7.04
N VAL A 462 -18.33 -15.38 -6.39
CA VAL A 462 -18.95 -14.19 -5.80
C VAL A 462 -19.13 -14.43 -4.31
N LEU A 463 -18.61 -13.50 -3.51
CA LEU A 463 -18.87 -13.43 -2.07
C LEU A 463 -19.89 -12.35 -1.76
N LYS A 464 -20.70 -12.55 -0.74
CA LYS A 464 -21.60 -11.55 -0.17
C LYS A 464 -21.09 -11.16 1.21
N HIS A 465 -21.06 -9.86 1.44
CA HIS A 465 -20.61 -9.22 2.66
C HIS A 465 -21.71 -8.28 3.19
N PRO A 466 -21.75 -8.05 4.51
CA PRO A 466 -22.75 -7.15 5.10
C PRO A 466 -22.59 -5.70 4.63
N SER A 467 -21.36 -5.28 4.31
CA SER A 467 -21.05 -3.95 3.77
C SER A 467 -19.63 -3.93 3.19
N ARG A 468 -19.22 -2.83 2.54
CA ARG A 468 -17.86 -2.68 2.01
C ARG A 468 -16.80 -2.66 3.12
N TYR A 469 -17.10 -2.02 4.25
CA TYR A 469 -16.25 -2.04 5.45
C TYR A 469 -16.25 -3.42 6.09
N GLY A 470 -17.40 -4.08 6.16
CA GLY A 470 -17.51 -5.47 6.60
C GLY A 470 -16.62 -6.41 5.79
N ALA A 471 -16.57 -6.26 4.46
CA ALA A 471 -15.68 -7.04 3.62
C ALA A 471 -14.19 -6.85 3.98
N TYR A 472 -13.75 -5.61 4.22
CA TYR A 472 -12.39 -5.32 4.67
C TYR A 472 -12.06 -5.99 6.01
N ALA A 473 -12.98 -5.90 6.98
CA ALA A 473 -12.83 -6.55 8.28
C ALA A 473 -12.78 -8.08 8.14
N ASN A 474 -13.68 -8.67 7.36
CA ASN A 474 -13.75 -10.11 7.13
C ASN A 474 -12.47 -10.64 6.46
N TRP A 475 -11.96 -9.98 5.43
CA TRP A 475 -10.67 -10.34 4.82
C TRP A 475 -9.51 -10.23 5.79
N THR A 476 -9.53 -9.22 6.66
CA THR A 476 -8.51 -9.06 7.71
C THR A 476 -8.57 -10.21 8.71
N HIS A 477 -9.77 -10.63 9.13
CA HIS A 477 -9.94 -11.77 10.04
C HIS A 477 -9.58 -13.10 9.38
N PHE A 478 -10.06 -13.34 8.15
CA PHE A 478 -9.70 -14.50 7.34
C PHE A 478 -8.18 -14.65 7.19
N THR A 479 -7.50 -13.56 6.79
CA THR A 479 -6.03 -13.59 6.61
C THR A 479 -5.31 -13.92 7.90
N ASN A 480 -5.84 -13.52 9.05
CA ASN A 480 -5.25 -13.76 10.35
C ASN A 480 -5.75 -15.04 11.05
N ASP A 481 -6.59 -15.84 10.39
CA ASP A 481 -7.11 -17.09 10.93
C ASP A 481 -5.99 -18.12 11.10
N ARG A 482 -5.94 -18.77 12.27
CA ARG A 482 -4.88 -19.73 12.61
C ARG A 482 -4.90 -20.98 11.72
N GLU A 483 -6.07 -21.46 11.34
CA GLU A 483 -6.20 -22.57 10.38
C GLU A 483 -5.75 -22.10 9.00
N TRP A 484 -6.15 -20.89 8.57
CA TRP A 484 -5.71 -20.35 7.29
C TRP A 484 -4.18 -20.25 7.19
N GLN A 485 -3.52 -19.75 8.24
CA GLN A 485 -2.06 -19.70 8.31
C GLN A 485 -1.44 -21.11 8.17
N LYS A 486 -1.97 -22.11 8.87
CA LYS A 486 -1.52 -23.51 8.73
C LYS A 486 -1.74 -24.06 7.31
N VAL A 487 -2.85 -23.70 6.65
CA VAL A 487 -3.14 -24.11 5.26
C VAL A 487 -2.09 -23.55 4.31
N LEU A 488 -1.66 -22.29 4.47
CA LEU A 488 -0.60 -21.71 3.65
C LEU A 488 0.75 -22.42 3.82
N ASP A 489 1.01 -23.00 4.99
CA ASP A 489 2.24 -23.74 5.29
C ASP A 489 2.24 -25.21 4.81
N MET A 490 1.10 -25.74 4.36
CA MET A 490 1.00 -27.12 3.88
C MET A 490 1.81 -27.32 2.59
N PRO A 491 2.63 -28.40 2.46
CA PRO A 491 3.48 -28.61 1.30
C PRO A 491 2.79 -28.49 -0.06
N ILE A 492 1.56 -29.00 -0.18
CA ILE A 492 0.75 -28.95 -1.42
C ILE A 492 0.34 -27.52 -1.83
N PHE A 493 0.23 -26.62 -0.85
CA PHE A 493 -0.18 -25.22 -1.05
C PHE A 493 0.98 -24.23 -0.97
N ARG A 494 2.19 -24.69 -0.61
CA ARG A 494 3.40 -23.85 -0.62
C ARG A 494 3.71 -23.34 -2.03
N GLY A 495 4.22 -22.11 -2.09
CA GLY A 495 4.45 -21.39 -3.34
C GLY A 495 3.18 -20.80 -3.94
N LEU A 496 3.32 -20.05 -5.03
CA LEU A 496 2.21 -19.32 -5.61
C LEU A 496 1.23 -20.27 -6.32
N LEU A 497 0.04 -20.46 -5.76
CA LEU A 497 -1.05 -21.21 -6.41
C LEU A 497 -1.70 -20.45 -7.56
N ALA A 498 -1.76 -19.12 -7.43
CA ALA A 498 -2.42 -18.24 -8.38
C ALA A 498 -1.70 -16.89 -8.45
N GLU A 499 -1.91 -16.18 -9.56
CA GLU A 499 -1.64 -14.75 -9.66
C GLU A 499 -2.51 -13.97 -8.65
N LYS A 500 -2.16 -12.70 -8.41
CA LYS A 500 -3.01 -11.82 -7.61
C LYS A 500 -4.42 -11.78 -8.21
N PRO A 501 -5.48 -12.06 -7.44
CA PRO A 501 -6.82 -12.14 -7.97
C PRO A 501 -7.35 -10.75 -8.33
N THR A 502 -8.15 -10.69 -9.40
CA THR A 502 -9.08 -9.58 -9.66
C THR A 502 -10.14 -9.59 -8.56
N SER A 503 -10.50 -8.42 -8.02
CA SER A 503 -11.47 -8.27 -6.94
C SER A 503 -12.29 -7.00 -7.17
N ILE A 504 -13.57 -7.19 -7.46
CA ILE A 504 -14.51 -6.10 -7.77
C ILE A 504 -15.65 -6.14 -6.74
N PHE A 505 -15.68 -5.16 -5.85
CA PHE A 505 -16.81 -4.93 -4.96
C PHE A 505 -17.93 -4.25 -5.73
N MET A 506 -19.17 -4.70 -5.53
CA MET A 506 -20.31 -4.28 -6.34
C MET A 506 -21.60 -4.25 -5.53
N THR A 507 -22.47 -3.29 -5.86
CA THR A 507 -23.82 -3.16 -5.30
C THR A 507 -24.81 -3.76 -6.28
N GLU A 508 -25.72 -4.58 -5.78
CA GLU A 508 -26.78 -5.16 -6.60
C GLU A 508 -27.79 -4.08 -7.01
N ASN A 509 -28.11 -4.03 -8.30
CA ASN A 509 -29.06 -3.07 -8.84
C ASN A 509 -30.50 -3.45 -8.42
N GLU A 510 -31.39 -2.46 -8.25
CA GLU A 510 -32.71 -2.71 -7.63
C GLU A 510 -33.57 -3.73 -8.38
N TYR A 511 -33.39 -3.83 -9.70
CA TYR A 511 -34.17 -4.72 -10.55
C TYR A 511 -33.73 -6.18 -10.51
N SER A 512 -32.59 -6.49 -9.86
CA SER A 512 -32.15 -7.87 -9.60
C SER A 512 -33.04 -8.58 -8.55
N LYS A 513 -33.73 -7.82 -7.68
CA LYS A 513 -34.63 -8.36 -6.64
C LYS A 513 -35.76 -9.25 -7.17
N LYS A 514 -36.02 -9.24 -8.48
CA LYS A 514 -37.03 -10.10 -9.13
C LYS A 514 -36.53 -11.52 -9.37
N PHE A 515 -35.22 -11.78 -9.23
CA PHE A 515 -34.56 -13.04 -9.54
C PHE A 515 -33.96 -13.67 -8.28
N VAL A 516 -34.71 -13.63 -7.17
CA VAL A 516 -34.33 -14.22 -5.89
C VAL A 516 -34.05 -15.72 -6.09
N ASN A 517 -33.08 -16.28 -5.35
CA ASN A 517 -32.72 -17.71 -5.39
C ASN A 517 -32.12 -18.20 -6.72
N ALA A 518 -31.73 -17.30 -7.64
CA ALA A 518 -31.11 -17.71 -8.91
C ALA A 518 -29.75 -18.42 -8.75
N PHE A 519 -29.17 -18.40 -7.54
CA PHE A 519 -27.96 -19.14 -7.18
C PHE A 519 -28.25 -20.52 -6.55
N ASP A 520 -29.51 -20.86 -6.27
CA ASP A 520 -29.87 -22.11 -5.60
C ASP A 520 -29.91 -23.33 -6.55
N GLN A 521 -29.84 -23.08 -7.87
CA GLN A 521 -29.76 -24.11 -8.91
C GLN A 521 -28.52 -23.87 -9.76
N LEU A 522 -27.36 -24.37 -9.30
CA LEU A 522 -26.09 -24.28 -10.02
C LEU A 522 -25.92 -25.42 -11.03
N ASP A 523 -26.85 -25.51 -11.98
CA ASP A 523 -26.81 -26.36 -13.18
C ASP A 523 -26.63 -25.52 -14.46
N GLY A 524 -26.31 -26.19 -15.56
CA GLY A 524 -26.14 -25.56 -16.88
C GLY A 524 -24.87 -24.73 -17.04
N VAL A 525 -24.95 -23.71 -17.89
CA VAL A 525 -23.82 -22.80 -18.21
C VAL A 525 -24.19 -21.37 -17.86
N TYR A 526 -23.32 -20.73 -17.09
CA TYR A 526 -23.44 -19.33 -16.70
C TYR A 526 -22.66 -18.44 -17.67
N GLU A 527 -23.10 -17.21 -17.86
CA GLU A 527 -22.36 -16.20 -18.63
C GLU A 527 -22.20 -14.95 -17.77
N LEU A 528 -20.95 -14.66 -17.39
CA LEU A 528 -20.57 -13.42 -16.73
C LEU A 528 -20.22 -12.38 -17.78
N ARG A 529 -20.86 -11.21 -17.72
CA ARG A 529 -20.70 -10.15 -18.71
C ARG A 529 -20.38 -8.82 -18.05
N THR A 530 -19.45 -8.08 -18.64
CA THR A 530 -19.03 -6.74 -18.20
C THR A 530 -19.24 -5.75 -19.32
N TYR A 531 -20.04 -4.73 -19.06
CA TYR A 531 -20.37 -3.65 -19.99
C TYR A 531 -19.69 -2.37 -19.52
N THR A 532 -18.83 -1.78 -20.34
CA THR A 532 -18.26 -0.46 -20.10
C THR A 532 -19.00 0.57 -20.96
N CYS A 533 -19.59 1.56 -20.29
CA CYS A 533 -20.39 2.60 -20.93
C CYS A 533 -19.54 3.82 -21.29
N ASN A 534 -19.99 4.56 -22.31
CA ASN A 534 -19.54 5.93 -22.50
C ASN A 534 -19.92 6.80 -21.28
N GLU A 535 -19.20 7.91 -21.09
CA GLU A 535 -19.42 8.81 -19.96
C GLU A 535 -20.89 9.25 -19.84
N GLY A 536 -21.43 9.19 -18.61
CA GLY A 536 -22.82 9.56 -18.32
C GLY A 536 -23.90 8.58 -18.84
N LYS A 537 -23.54 7.47 -19.51
CA LYS A 537 -24.52 6.55 -20.13
C LYS A 537 -24.99 5.40 -19.23
N LEU A 538 -24.35 5.16 -18.09
CA LEU A 538 -24.68 4.02 -17.21
C LEU A 538 -26.14 4.03 -16.73
N ALA A 539 -26.67 5.20 -16.36
CA ALA A 539 -28.07 5.32 -15.93
C ALA A 539 -29.06 4.91 -17.03
N ALA A 540 -28.80 5.31 -18.28
CA ALA A 540 -29.61 4.93 -19.43
C ALA A 540 -29.51 3.43 -19.74
N LEU A 541 -28.30 2.85 -19.61
CA LEU A 541 -28.11 1.41 -19.75
C LEU A 541 -28.91 0.63 -18.68
N ASN A 542 -28.81 1.04 -17.41
CA ASN A 542 -29.55 0.41 -16.31
C ASN A 542 -31.07 0.51 -16.53
N ALA A 543 -31.58 1.65 -17.00
CA ALA A 543 -32.99 1.80 -17.36
C ALA A 543 -33.41 0.81 -18.45
N ARG A 544 -32.61 0.66 -19.52
CA ARG A 544 -32.88 -0.33 -20.58
C ARG A 544 -32.96 -1.76 -20.04
N PHE A 545 -32.07 -2.13 -19.13
CA PHE A 545 -32.10 -3.46 -18.51
C PHE A 545 -33.32 -3.68 -17.63
N ARG A 546 -33.61 -2.73 -16.74
CA ARG A 546 -34.75 -2.77 -15.82
C ARG A 546 -36.08 -2.85 -16.55
N ASP A 547 -36.25 -2.01 -17.58
CA ASP A 547 -37.56 -1.76 -18.18
C ASP A 547 -37.84 -2.74 -19.34
N HIS A 548 -36.79 -3.27 -19.98
CA HIS A 548 -36.92 -4.07 -21.19
C HIS A 548 -36.06 -5.34 -21.25
N THR A 549 -34.73 -5.23 -21.16
CA THR A 549 -33.82 -6.34 -21.54
C THR A 549 -34.04 -7.60 -20.70
N THR A 550 -34.26 -7.46 -19.40
CA THR A 550 -34.48 -8.61 -18.51
C THR A 550 -35.72 -9.43 -18.89
N LYS A 551 -36.80 -8.79 -19.37
CA LYS A 551 -38.02 -9.47 -19.85
C LYS A 551 -37.78 -10.15 -21.20
N LEU A 552 -37.07 -9.47 -22.10
CA LEU A 552 -36.69 -10.05 -23.40
C LEU A 552 -35.75 -11.25 -23.23
N PHE A 553 -34.85 -11.23 -22.26
CA PHE A 553 -34.02 -12.39 -21.93
C PHE A 553 -34.89 -13.60 -21.59
N VAL A 554 -35.89 -13.45 -20.71
CA VAL A 554 -36.82 -14.54 -20.39
C VAL A 554 -37.57 -15.05 -21.62
N LYS A 555 -38.06 -14.15 -22.50
CA LYS A 555 -38.72 -14.50 -23.77
C LYS A 555 -37.85 -15.40 -24.66
N HIS A 556 -36.53 -15.21 -24.62
CA HIS A 556 -35.56 -15.95 -25.44
C HIS A 556 -34.82 -17.05 -24.67
N GLY A 557 -35.39 -17.57 -23.58
CA GLY A 557 -34.79 -18.69 -22.84
C GLY A 557 -33.50 -18.35 -22.07
N ILE A 558 -33.19 -17.06 -21.92
CA ILE A 558 -32.06 -16.58 -21.12
C ILE A 558 -32.55 -16.34 -19.69
N LYS A 559 -32.03 -17.11 -18.74
CA LYS A 559 -32.39 -16.95 -17.33
C LYS A 559 -31.55 -15.84 -16.70
N ASN A 560 -32.22 -14.85 -16.12
CA ASN A 560 -31.57 -13.77 -15.36
C ASN A 560 -31.03 -14.33 -14.03
N VAL A 561 -29.80 -13.97 -13.65
CA VAL A 561 -29.25 -14.32 -12.32
C VAL A 561 -29.17 -13.07 -11.44
N SER A 562 -28.25 -12.15 -11.72
CA SER A 562 -28.19 -10.87 -11.03
C SER A 562 -27.36 -9.84 -11.80
N TYR A 563 -27.55 -8.56 -11.45
CA TYR A 563 -26.98 -7.38 -12.07
C TYR A 563 -26.42 -6.45 -11.00
N TRP A 564 -25.21 -5.97 -11.21
CA TRP A 564 -24.47 -5.15 -10.25
C TRP A 564 -23.79 -3.97 -10.91
N THR A 565 -23.68 -2.88 -10.14
CA THR A 565 -22.81 -1.75 -10.44
C THR A 565 -21.61 -1.80 -9.49
N PRO A 566 -20.35 -1.65 -9.97
CA PRO A 566 -19.20 -1.60 -9.09
C PRO A 566 -19.33 -0.52 -8.00
N PHE A 567 -18.80 -0.81 -6.82
CA PHE A 567 -18.89 0.07 -5.64
C PHE A 567 -17.79 1.12 -5.61
N ASP A 568 -16.60 0.77 -6.09
CA ASP A 568 -15.42 1.62 -6.08
C ASP A 568 -15.28 2.40 -7.41
N LEU A 569 -14.59 3.55 -7.34
CA LEU A 569 -14.29 4.37 -8.52
C LEU A 569 -13.00 3.88 -9.19
N PRO A 570 -12.84 4.07 -10.53
CA PRO A 570 -13.78 4.77 -11.42
C PRO A 570 -14.96 3.93 -11.92
N GLU A 571 -14.90 2.60 -11.84
CA GLU A 571 -15.82 1.68 -12.52
C GLU A 571 -17.28 1.87 -12.12
N ARG A 572 -17.54 2.35 -10.89
CA ARG A 572 -18.89 2.73 -10.42
C ARG A 572 -19.62 3.69 -11.37
N GLN A 573 -18.90 4.51 -12.12
CA GLN A 573 -19.50 5.55 -12.97
C GLN A 573 -20.02 5.03 -14.31
N ASN A 574 -19.43 3.96 -14.84
CA ASN A 574 -19.64 3.56 -16.23
C ASN A 574 -19.79 2.06 -16.44
N THR A 575 -19.70 1.22 -15.40
CA THR A 575 -19.65 -0.23 -15.58
C THR A 575 -20.91 -0.92 -15.06
N LEU A 576 -21.46 -1.85 -15.85
CA LEU A 576 -22.49 -2.80 -15.46
C LEU A 576 -21.90 -4.21 -15.55
N ILE A 577 -21.96 -4.97 -14.45
CA ILE A 577 -21.57 -6.38 -14.40
C ILE A 577 -22.83 -7.19 -14.17
N TYR A 578 -23.02 -8.28 -14.91
CA TYR A 578 -24.17 -9.14 -14.69
C TYR A 578 -23.89 -10.59 -15.04
N MET A 579 -24.73 -11.45 -14.48
CA MET A 579 -24.69 -12.87 -14.74
C MET A 579 -26.06 -13.36 -15.23
N ILE A 580 -26.01 -14.21 -16.25
CA ILE A 580 -27.16 -14.92 -16.80
C ILE A 580 -26.84 -16.41 -16.88
N ARG A 581 -27.86 -17.23 -17.08
CA ARG A 581 -27.75 -18.69 -17.19
C ARG A 581 -28.45 -19.20 -18.44
N HIS A 582 -27.83 -20.17 -19.07
CA HIS A 582 -28.38 -20.97 -20.15
C HIS A 582 -28.37 -22.45 -19.75
N GLU A 583 -29.16 -23.26 -20.43
CA GLU A 583 -29.19 -24.71 -20.20
C GLU A 583 -27.86 -25.37 -20.56
N ASN A 584 -27.30 -25.02 -21.72
CA ASN A 584 -26.00 -25.48 -22.18
C ASN A 584 -25.40 -24.46 -23.18
N ARG A 585 -24.22 -24.77 -23.74
CA ARG A 585 -23.49 -23.84 -24.60
C ARG A 585 -24.13 -23.63 -25.98
N GLU A 586 -24.77 -24.66 -26.53
CA GLU A 586 -25.48 -24.60 -27.81
C GLU A 586 -26.74 -23.74 -27.66
N GLN A 587 -27.49 -23.95 -26.58
CA GLN A 587 -28.67 -23.15 -26.27
C GLN A 587 -28.32 -21.68 -26.03
N ALA A 588 -27.15 -21.39 -25.45
CA ALA A 588 -26.68 -20.01 -25.31
C ALA A 588 -26.56 -19.30 -26.68
N GLU A 589 -26.04 -19.99 -27.70
CA GLU A 589 -25.89 -19.42 -29.05
C GLU A 589 -27.25 -19.19 -29.71
N THR A 590 -28.15 -20.16 -29.61
CA THR A 590 -29.53 -20.03 -30.11
C THR A 590 -30.25 -18.86 -29.44
N ASN A 591 -30.21 -18.78 -28.11
CA ASN A 591 -30.85 -17.72 -27.33
C ASN A 591 -30.34 -16.33 -27.72
N TRP A 592 -29.02 -16.16 -27.88
CA TRP A 592 -28.45 -14.88 -28.32
C TRP A 592 -28.83 -14.53 -29.75
N LYS A 593 -28.83 -15.51 -30.67
CA LYS A 593 -29.22 -15.32 -32.07
C LYS A 593 -30.69 -14.89 -32.17
N THR A 594 -31.59 -15.49 -31.41
CA THR A 594 -33.01 -15.13 -31.43
C THR A 594 -33.25 -13.78 -30.75
N PHE A 595 -32.61 -13.52 -29.60
CA PHE A 595 -32.69 -12.23 -28.91
C PHE A 595 -32.22 -11.06 -29.79
N LEU A 596 -31.06 -11.18 -30.43
CA LEU A 596 -30.52 -10.13 -31.29
C LEU A 596 -31.40 -9.86 -32.53
N ASN A 597 -32.15 -10.86 -32.98
CA ASN A 597 -33.06 -10.73 -34.11
C ASN A 597 -34.47 -10.27 -33.74
N ASP A 598 -34.80 -10.18 -32.46
CA ASP A 598 -36.12 -9.75 -31.99
C ASP A 598 -36.41 -8.29 -32.45
N PRO A 599 -37.51 -8.05 -33.19
CA PRO A 599 -37.87 -6.70 -33.63
C PRO A 599 -38.06 -5.71 -32.48
N GLU A 600 -38.56 -6.18 -31.34
CA GLU A 600 -38.73 -5.35 -30.14
C GLU A 600 -37.39 -4.93 -29.57
N TRP A 601 -36.42 -5.85 -29.49
CA TRP A 601 -35.05 -5.54 -29.10
C TRP A 601 -34.40 -4.52 -30.03
N LYS A 602 -34.51 -4.71 -31.35
CA LYS A 602 -33.95 -3.78 -32.34
C LYS A 602 -34.52 -2.36 -32.14
N ARG A 603 -35.84 -2.25 -31.94
CA ARG A 603 -36.52 -0.97 -31.66
C ARG A 603 -36.04 -0.35 -30.34
N ILE A 604 -35.93 -1.13 -29.26
CA ILE A 604 -35.46 -0.64 -27.95
C ILE A 604 -33.99 -0.22 -28.03
N SER A 605 -33.14 -1.00 -28.70
CA SER A 605 -31.73 -0.70 -28.89
C SER A 605 -31.56 0.64 -29.60
N GLN A 606 -32.24 0.83 -30.75
CA GLN A 606 -32.25 2.10 -31.48
C GLN A 606 -32.76 3.25 -30.62
N LYS A 607 -33.89 3.09 -29.93
CA LYS A 607 -34.47 4.13 -29.07
C LYS A 607 -33.51 4.52 -27.93
N SER A 608 -32.87 3.54 -27.32
CA SER A 608 -31.94 3.74 -26.19
C SER A 608 -30.63 4.41 -26.58
N GLN A 609 -30.28 4.39 -27.87
CA GLN A 609 -29.03 4.95 -28.41
C GLN A 609 -29.26 6.25 -29.21
N LYS A 610 -30.47 6.82 -29.18
CA LYS A 610 -30.75 8.12 -29.84
C LYS A 610 -29.84 9.25 -29.38
N ASN A 611 -29.42 9.22 -28.13
CA ASN A 611 -28.54 10.22 -27.54
C ASN A 611 -27.06 9.78 -27.58
N GLY A 612 -26.67 8.98 -28.57
CA GLY A 612 -25.33 8.40 -28.72
C GLY A 612 -25.22 6.97 -28.22
N GLU A 613 -24.11 6.32 -28.59
CA GLU A 613 -23.81 4.93 -28.21
C GLU A 613 -23.73 4.79 -26.69
N LEU A 614 -24.31 3.71 -26.16
CA LEU A 614 -24.28 3.46 -24.71
C LEU A 614 -22.94 2.86 -24.28
N LEU A 615 -22.36 1.99 -25.09
CA LEU A 615 -21.14 1.25 -24.76
C LEU A 615 -19.93 1.87 -25.41
N GLU A 616 -18.84 1.96 -24.66
CA GLU A 616 -17.55 2.43 -25.16
C GLU A 616 -16.86 1.35 -26.02
N ARG A 617 -17.15 0.08 -25.73
CA ARG A 617 -16.54 -1.09 -26.37
C ARG A 617 -17.47 -2.31 -26.34
N PRO A 618 -17.22 -3.33 -27.18
CA PRO A 618 -17.94 -4.58 -27.10
C PRO A 618 -17.89 -5.18 -25.69
N PRO A 619 -19.00 -5.76 -25.20
CA PRO A 619 -19.02 -6.42 -23.90
C PRO A 619 -17.98 -7.52 -23.76
N GLU A 620 -17.32 -7.54 -22.61
CA GLU A 620 -16.53 -8.70 -22.19
C GLU A 620 -17.49 -9.80 -21.72
N ARG A 621 -17.19 -11.06 -22.06
CA ARG A 621 -17.98 -12.22 -21.64
C ARG A 621 -17.10 -13.40 -21.27
N ILE A 622 -17.54 -14.18 -20.29
CA ILE A 622 -16.92 -15.45 -19.89
C ILE A 622 -18.04 -16.47 -19.68
N PHE A 623 -17.99 -17.59 -20.40
CA PHE A 623 -18.86 -18.72 -20.11
C PHE A 623 -18.27 -19.56 -18.99
N LEU A 624 -19.13 -19.96 -18.05
CA LEU A 624 -18.77 -20.47 -16.74
C LEU A 624 -19.55 -21.75 -16.46
N LYS A 625 -18.85 -22.79 -16.04
CA LYS A 625 -19.44 -24.02 -15.51
C LYS A 625 -19.34 -24.01 -13.99
N PRO A 626 -20.43 -24.28 -13.25
CA PRO A 626 -20.38 -24.36 -11.79
C PRO A 626 -19.46 -25.50 -11.34
N LEU A 627 -18.71 -25.24 -10.28
CA LEU A 627 -17.92 -26.27 -9.59
C LEU A 627 -18.79 -27.01 -8.59
N ASP A 628 -18.41 -28.27 -8.34
CA ASP A 628 -19.06 -29.16 -7.38
C ASP A 628 -18.98 -28.71 -5.93
N ILE A 629 -18.04 -27.82 -5.64
CA ILE A 629 -17.84 -27.21 -4.33
C ILE A 629 -18.75 -25.99 -4.08
N SER A 630 -19.58 -25.61 -5.06
CA SER A 630 -20.46 -24.47 -4.89
C SER A 630 -21.61 -24.81 -3.95
N PRO A 631 -22.00 -23.89 -3.06
CA PRO A 631 -23.20 -24.07 -2.23
C PRO A 631 -24.39 -24.43 -3.12
N ASN A 632 -25.16 -25.46 -2.73
CA ASN A 632 -26.37 -25.90 -3.43
C ASN A 632 -26.19 -26.44 -4.87
N ALA A 633 -24.96 -26.73 -5.33
CA ALA A 633 -24.75 -27.29 -6.68
C ALA A 633 -25.32 -28.70 -6.87
N PHE A 634 -25.50 -29.47 -5.80
CA PHE A 634 -26.04 -30.82 -5.84
C PHE A 634 -26.89 -31.08 -4.59
N PRO A 635 -28.23 -30.96 -4.65
CA PRO A 635 -29.09 -31.41 -3.56
C PRO A 635 -29.04 -32.95 -3.48
N GLY A 636 -28.23 -33.50 -2.57
CA GLY A 636 -28.17 -34.95 -2.30
C GLY A 636 -26.77 -35.57 -2.17
N LYS A 637 -25.87 -34.97 -1.39
CA LYS A 637 -24.71 -35.67 -0.83
C LYS A 637 -24.69 -35.58 0.68
#